data_AF-A0A9K3K7J8-F1
#
_entry.id   AF-A0A9K3K7J8-F1
#
_cell.length_a   1.000
_cell.length_b   1.000
_cell.length_c   1.000
_cell.angle_alpha   90.00
_cell.angle_beta   90.00
_cell.angle_gamma   90.00
#
_symmetry.space_group_name_H-M   'P 1'
#
loop_
_entity.id
_entity.type
_entity.pdbx_description
1 polymer ?
#
loop_
_entity_poly.entity_id
_entity_poly.type
_entity_poly.pdbx_seq_one_letter_code
_entity_poly.pdbx_strand_id
1 'polypeptide(L)'
;MLAGPIGAMVLPLTDDAPKVTKEILGHALELTIHHPTIGPKICNKWITVDTIIDAIRAAAVIDTSVVMNARLLNILLSKIQKYQLIDRLEANLSGFFRAKYSKQSYYIILPPGEQAEYPLFDKQWKEEVERVKSLISFRSLKSNDIPPVEHLLEQEKKGSSVQRQATYCVNPQNTKSDIHERQQDSDHVSMTKNTESDSHERQQDSDHVDMPRQQSVCGTYWDSPEAYKLFRPRQCDSNCLSAVERRIKLLQRAQQFEGWRDLVHGRDPDNVCSNYDKLVIRQKSMFILKAYQIATLEMNRKTWLECCEIADKKNLLHPNLEARVGRDPLPPFLRMFPDAATEIKQFCRVNLLNLNVETVHQFILNKVFPRIYAVWASEQTSRGHTLQSFLKLFRISVFSPQTTLSWMKQLGMKYANHKKSYYVDGHEREDVVTSRKLFCKRYLVDLEPRCIRWIQITKEKVSELPSLSMDFGHEYMEGDIKMVEFHEDYIDKAGMDLTQFEKKQSVRAPPNSPPLEFIGQDECVFFQNLVCSKNWVGSNGERPLLPKSEGDGVMLSAFQSRLNGFGREMSTDELQKVNEERLNKTYWDGEAALEVLKSPDSVTLRPQIAHRNKQRGVLELQPYGGPVRGCCGLSESPVPQPRICVPV
;
A
#
# COMPACT_ATOMS: atom_id res chain seq x y z
N MET A 1 46.58 20.24 -50.87
CA MET A 1 45.39 20.04 -51.73
C MET A 1 44.90 18.61 -51.48
N LEU A 2 43.65 18.32 -51.10
CA LEU A 2 42.51 19.18 -50.72
C LEU A 2 41.96 18.72 -49.35
N ALA A 3 41.02 19.47 -48.77
CA ALA A 3 40.53 19.24 -47.40
C ALA A 3 39.14 18.57 -47.34
N GLY A 4 38.86 17.91 -46.23
CA GLY A 4 37.54 17.40 -45.86
C GLY A 4 37.54 16.93 -44.39
N PRO A 5 36.73 17.52 -43.48
CA PRO A 5 36.75 17.18 -42.06
C PRO A 5 35.93 15.93 -41.74
N ILE A 6 36.42 15.11 -40.80
CA ILE A 6 35.68 13.96 -40.26
C ILE A 6 34.70 14.47 -39.20
N GLY A 7 33.41 14.14 -39.36
CA GLY A 7 32.33 14.61 -38.47
C GLY A 7 32.27 13.86 -37.14
N ALA A 8 31.74 14.53 -36.11
CA ALA A 8 31.68 14.01 -34.73
C ALA A 8 30.84 12.72 -34.62
N MET A 9 31.39 11.70 -33.96
CA MET A 9 30.75 10.41 -33.74
C MET A 9 29.78 10.46 -32.55
N VAL A 10 28.60 11.04 -32.77
CA VAL A 10 27.48 10.98 -31.82
C VAL A 10 26.98 9.53 -31.74
N LEU A 11 26.91 8.95 -30.53
CA LEU A 11 26.36 7.61 -30.32
C LEU A 11 24.89 7.57 -30.77
N PRO A 12 24.45 6.51 -31.50
CA PRO A 12 23.13 6.48 -32.10
C PRO A 12 22.03 6.40 -31.04
N LEU A 13 21.22 7.45 -30.95
CA LEU A 13 19.92 7.40 -30.28
C LEU A 13 19.03 6.41 -31.03
N THR A 14 18.58 5.37 -30.34
CA THR A 14 17.55 4.44 -30.84
C THR A 14 16.17 4.93 -30.43
N ASP A 15 15.11 4.52 -31.15
CA ASP A 15 13.74 5.08 -31.08
C ASP A 15 12.97 4.92 -29.74
N ASP A 16 13.64 4.53 -28.65
CA ASP A 16 13.05 4.46 -27.31
C ASP A 16 13.52 5.67 -26.49
N ALA A 17 12.57 6.52 -26.07
CA ALA A 17 12.83 7.82 -25.41
C ALA A 17 13.94 7.74 -24.34
N PRO A 18 14.84 8.74 -24.25
CA PRO A 18 16.17 8.58 -23.70
C PRO A 18 16.15 8.16 -22.22
N LYS A 19 16.59 6.92 -21.97
CA LYS A 19 16.72 6.32 -20.64
C LYS A 19 18.18 6.30 -20.23
N VAL A 20 18.48 6.78 -19.02
CA VAL A 20 19.79 6.52 -18.40
C VAL A 20 19.93 5.00 -18.18
N THR A 21 20.91 4.38 -18.83
CA THR A 21 21.28 2.98 -18.56
C THR A 21 22.25 2.90 -17.37
N LYS A 22 22.57 1.69 -16.90
CA LYS A 22 23.52 1.52 -15.78
C LYS A 22 24.95 1.89 -16.21
N GLU A 23 25.27 1.69 -17.49
CA GLU A 23 26.55 2.02 -18.12
C GLU A 23 26.70 3.54 -18.23
N ILE A 24 25.69 4.23 -18.76
CA ILE A 24 25.65 5.70 -18.84
C ILE A 24 25.78 6.32 -17.45
N LEU A 25 25.04 5.80 -16.45
CA LEU A 25 25.16 6.31 -15.07
C LEU A 25 26.56 6.08 -14.49
N GLY A 26 27.14 4.89 -14.68
CA GLY A 26 28.47 4.58 -14.16
C GLY A 26 29.54 5.53 -14.67
N HIS A 27 29.55 5.77 -15.99
CA HIS A 27 30.47 6.72 -16.62
C HIS A 27 30.17 8.17 -16.20
N ALA A 28 28.88 8.54 -16.08
CA ALA A 28 28.49 9.87 -15.64
C ALA A 28 28.91 10.19 -14.19
N LEU A 29 28.79 9.23 -13.28
CA LEU A 29 29.29 9.35 -11.91
C LEU A 29 30.82 9.50 -11.89
N GLU A 30 31.52 8.68 -12.66
CA GLU A 30 32.99 8.71 -12.73
C GLU A 30 33.51 10.04 -13.27
N LEU A 31 32.93 10.57 -14.35
CA LEU A 31 33.23 11.90 -14.87
C LEU A 31 32.86 13.02 -13.88
N THR A 32 31.72 12.91 -13.19
CA THR A 32 31.29 13.91 -12.18
C THR A 32 32.22 13.96 -10.96
N ILE A 33 32.74 12.81 -10.53
CA ILE A 33 33.68 12.69 -9.40
C ILE A 33 35.06 13.27 -9.75
N HIS A 34 35.55 13.04 -10.98
CA HIS A 34 36.84 13.57 -11.44
C HIS A 34 36.76 14.99 -12.02
N HIS A 35 35.55 15.57 -12.16
CA HIS A 35 35.35 16.90 -12.73
C HIS A 35 36.00 18.00 -11.84
N PRO A 36 36.92 18.82 -12.38
CA PRO A 36 37.86 19.63 -11.57
C PRO A 36 37.17 20.64 -10.63
N THR A 37 35.99 21.15 -10.99
CA THR A 37 35.23 22.13 -10.18
C THR A 37 33.99 21.56 -9.48
N ILE A 38 33.70 20.26 -9.64
CA ILE A 38 32.50 19.59 -9.10
C ILE A 38 32.88 18.47 -8.13
N GLY A 39 33.84 17.62 -8.45
CA GLY A 39 34.38 16.58 -7.56
C GLY A 39 34.72 17.11 -6.15
N PRO A 40 35.55 18.16 -6.01
CA PRO A 40 35.86 18.76 -4.70
C PRO A 40 34.65 19.31 -3.93
N LYS A 41 33.53 19.62 -4.62
CA LYS A 41 32.29 20.05 -3.97
C LYS A 41 31.53 18.88 -3.37
N ILE A 42 31.59 17.68 -3.96
CA ILE A 42 30.79 16.50 -3.55
C ILE A 42 31.56 15.45 -2.75
N CYS A 43 32.88 15.32 -2.90
CA CYS A 43 33.70 14.34 -2.17
C CYS A 43 34.03 14.79 -0.74
N ASN A 44 34.34 13.81 0.12
CA ASN A 44 34.73 13.95 1.52
C ASN A 44 33.72 14.66 2.43
N LYS A 45 32.41 14.56 2.11
CA LYS A 45 31.31 15.00 2.98
C LYS A 45 30.02 14.22 2.70
N TRP A 46 29.12 14.16 3.68
CA TRP A 46 27.78 13.61 3.47
C TRP A 46 26.91 14.57 2.65
N ILE A 47 26.33 14.06 1.57
CA ILE A 47 25.50 14.82 0.62
C ILE A 47 24.14 14.13 0.40
N THR A 48 23.14 14.92 0.00
CA THR A 48 21.81 14.39 -0.34
C THR A 48 21.79 13.75 -1.72
N VAL A 49 20.82 12.85 -1.95
CA VAL A 49 20.60 12.25 -3.26
C VAL A 49 20.32 13.29 -4.36
N ASP A 50 19.68 14.41 -4.03
CA ASP A 50 19.43 15.53 -4.96
C ASP A 50 20.75 16.19 -5.38
N THR A 51 21.66 16.42 -4.43
CA THR A 51 22.98 17.03 -4.66
C THR A 51 23.82 16.25 -5.68
N ILE A 52 23.71 14.92 -5.70
CA ILE A 52 24.38 14.07 -6.70
C ILE A 52 23.73 14.24 -8.09
N ILE A 53 22.40 14.26 -8.17
CA ILE A 53 21.69 14.41 -9.44
C ILE A 53 21.99 15.78 -10.07
N ASP A 54 22.03 16.84 -9.26
CA ASP A 54 22.39 18.18 -9.73
C ASP A 54 23.88 18.32 -10.08
N ALA A 55 24.78 17.59 -9.40
CA ALA A 55 26.18 17.50 -9.80
C ALA A 55 26.35 16.85 -11.19
N ILE A 56 25.65 15.75 -11.45
CA ILE A 56 25.68 15.03 -12.74
C ILE A 56 25.14 15.91 -13.88
N ARG A 57 24.04 16.65 -13.62
CA ARG A 57 23.48 17.65 -14.56
C ARG A 57 24.48 18.76 -14.84
N ALA A 58 25.15 19.27 -13.81
CA ALA A 58 26.08 20.40 -13.92
C ALA A 58 27.42 20.06 -14.57
N ALA A 59 27.85 18.79 -14.49
CA ALA A 59 28.97 18.26 -15.25
C ALA A 59 28.61 17.96 -16.73
N ALA A 60 27.37 18.25 -17.15
CA ALA A 60 26.86 18.10 -18.52
C ALA A 60 26.94 16.68 -19.12
N VAL A 61 27.14 15.65 -18.29
CA VAL A 61 27.41 14.27 -18.76
C VAL A 61 26.15 13.51 -19.20
N ILE A 62 24.96 14.04 -18.88
CA ILE A 62 23.67 13.49 -19.31
C ILE A 62 22.81 14.65 -19.80
N ASP A 63 22.14 14.45 -20.94
CA ASP A 63 21.22 15.41 -21.55
C ASP A 63 20.15 15.88 -20.54
N THR A 64 19.95 17.19 -20.46
CA THR A 64 19.05 17.82 -19.47
C THR A 64 17.57 17.52 -19.67
N SER A 65 17.17 16.98 -20.83
CA SER A 65 15.84 16.44 -21.07
C SER A 65 15.56 15.11 -20.34
N VAL A 66 16.60 14.44 -19.84
CA VAL A 66 16.49 13.10 -19.23
C VAL A 66 16.13 13.18 -17.74
N VAL A 67 14.96 12.64 -17.40
CA VAL A 67 14.40 12.69 -16.04
C VAL A 67 15.10 11.71 -15.08
N MET A 68 16.28 12.09 -14.59
CA MET A 68 16.91 11.43 -13.43
C MET A 68 16.23 11.85 -12.12
N ASN A 69 15.92 10.87 -11.27
CA ASN A 69 15.39 11.06 -9.92
C ASN A 69 16.01 10.06 -8.94
N ALA A 70 15.86 10.30 -7.63
CA ALA A 70 16.45 9.48 -6.56
C ALA A 70 16.12 7.97 -6.67
N ARG A 71 14.89 7.62 -7.07
CA ARG A 71 14.48 6.21 -7.23
C ARG A 71 15.21 5.54 -8.40
N LEU A 72 15.33 6.24 -9.53
CA LEU A 72 16.05 5.73 -10.70
C LEU A 72 17.56 5.60 -10.42
N LEU A 73 18.17 6.61 -9.80
CA LEU A 73 19.57 6.59 -9.38
C LEU A 73 19.88 5.38 -8.48
N ASN A 74 19.06 5.17 -7.44
CA ASN A 74 19.22 4.05 -6.51
C ASN A 74 19.09 2.66 -7.20
N ILE A 75 18.17 2.53 -8.17
CA ILE A 75 17.94 1.29 -8.93
C ILE A 75 19.08 1.01 -9.91
N LEU A 76 19.66 2.03 -10.54
CA LEU A 76 20.78 1.87 -11.46
C LEU A 76 22.10 1.59 -10.73
N LEU A 77 22.38 2.28 -9.61
CA LEU A 77 23.53 2.01 -8.74
C LEU A 77 23.60 0.54 -8.33
N SER A 78 22.48 -0.05 -7.87
CA SER A 78 22.43 -1.47 -7.47
C SER A 78 22.69 -2.49 -8.60
N LYS A 79 22.70 -2.05 -9.87
CA LYS A 79 22.98 -2.89 -11.05
C LYS A 79 24.43 -2.75 -11.55
N ILE A 80 25.21 -1.84 -10.99
CA ILE A 80 26.61 -1.61 -11.31
C ILE A 80 27.46 -2.37 -10.28
N GLN A 81 28.29 -3.30 -10.73
CA GLN A 81 29.07 -4.18 -9.84
C GLN A 81 29.97 -3.40 -8.88
N LYS A 82 30.61 -2.32 -9.36
CA LYS A 82 31.42 -1.36 -8.58
C LYS A 82 30.65 -0.74 -7.39
N TYR A 83 29.32 -0.70 -7.43
CA TYR A 83 28.46 -0.08 -6.41
C TYR A 83 27.52 -1.05 -5.69
N GLN A 84 27.78 -2.37 -5.73
CA GLN A 84 26.94 -3.36 -5.03
C GLN A 84 27.07 -3.31 -3.49
N LEU A 85 28.21 -2.85 -2.96
CA LEU A 85 28.52 -2.89 -1.52
C LEU A 85 28.37 -1.53 -0.80
N ILE A 86 27.82 -0.50 -1.47
CA ILE A 86 27.77 0.89 -0.98
C ILE A 86 27.09 1.07 0.40
N ASP A 87 26.21 0.15 0.79
CA ASP A 87 25.52 0.18 2.09
C ASP A 87 26.37 -0.34 3.27
N ARG A 88 27.56 -0.92 3.03
CA ARG A 88 28.36 -1.58 4.10
C ARG A 88 29.32 -0.66 4.85
N LEU A 89 29.67 0.49 4.28
CA LEU A 89 30.68 1.44 4.77
C LEU A 89 32.14 0.91 4.90
N GLU A 90 32.35 -0.40 4.66
CA GLU A 90 33.64 -1.08 4.55
C GLU A 90 34.52 -0.57 3.38
N ALA A 91 35.84 -0.65 3.55
CA ALA A 91 36.84 -0.23 2.57
C ALA A 91 36.62 -0.90 1.20
N ASN A 92 36.45 -0.11 0.15
CA ASN A 92 36.15 -0.63 -1.19
C ASN A 92 36.75 0.21 -2.33
N LEU A 93 36.90 -0.44 -3.49
CA LEU A 93 37.51 0.10 -4.71
C LEU A 93 36.69 1.19 -5.41
N SER A 94 35.48 1.51 -4.93
CA SER A 94 34.65 2.58 -5.50
C SER A 94 34.76 3.90 -4.77
N GLY A 95 35.20 3.88 -3.50
CA GLY A 95 35.17 5.04 -2.60
C GLY A 95 33.75 5.54 -2.26
N PHE A 96 32.70 4.89 -2.78
CA PHE A 96 31.34 5.41 -2.79
C PHE A 96 30.48 4.68 -1.74
N PHE A 97 29.72 5.46 -0.97
CA PHE A 97 29.05 4.98 0.23
C PHE A 97 27.64 5.55 0.37
N ARG A 98 26.75 4.79 1.02
CA ARG A 98 25.36 5.17 1.27
C ARG A 98 24.94 4.80 2.69
N ALA A 99 24.31 5.75 3.37
CA ALA A 99 23.59 5.52 4.61
C ALA A 99 22.09 5.88 4.43
N LYS A 100 21.20 5.20 5.16
CA LYS A 100 19.75 5.34 5.02
C LYS A 100 19.13 5.71 6.36
N TYR A 101 18.34 6.77 6.40
CA TYR A 101 17.66 7.22 7.61
C TYR A 101 16.34 7.92 7.28
N SER A 102 15.30 7.70 8.08
CA SER A 102 13.96 8.30 7.88
C SER A 102 13.43 8.20 6.44
N LYS A 103 13.69 7.06 5.77
CA LYS A 103 13.36 6.77 4.36
C LYS A 103 14.10 7.62 3.30
N GLN A 104 15.06 8.45 3.70
CA GLN A 104 15.97 9.16 2.80
C GLN A 104 17.30 8.38 2.63
N SER A 105 18.03 8.67 1.54
CA SER A 105 19.36 8.13 1.27
C SER A 105 20.36 9.28 1.22
N TYR A 106 21.42 9.16 2.03
CA TYR A 106 22.56 10.07 2.05
C TYR A 106 23.78 9.33 1.52
N TYR A 107 24.71 10.07 0.94
CA TYR A 107 25.88 9.53 0.26
C TYR A 107 27.15 10.23 0.71
N ILE A 108 28.27 9.52 0.70
CA ILE A 108 29.62 10.10 0.83
C ILE A 108 30.55 9.44 -0.19
N ILE A 109 31.51 10.20 -0.68
CA ILE A 109 32.49 9.77 -1.68
C ILE A 109 33.87 10.07 -1.11
N LEU A 110 34.64 9.02 -0.82
CA LEU A 110 35.99 9.06 -0.26
C LEU A 110 37.00 8.51 -1.29
N PRO A 111 38.32 8.67 -1.07
CA PRO A 111 39.33 7.93 -1.80
C PRO A 111 39.10 6.39 -1.78
N PRO A 112 39.36 5.66 -2.88
CA PRO A 112 39.25 4.21 -2.90
C PRO A 112 40.12 3.54 -1.82
N GLY A 113 39.53 2.64 -1.05
CA GLY A 113 40.19 1.93 0.06
C GLY A 113 40.02 2.58 1.45
N GLU A 114 39.48 3.80 1.56
CA GLU A 114 39.07 4.36 2.85
C GLU A 114 37.75 3.73 3.35
N GLN A 115 37.51 3.77 4.66
CA GLN A 115 36.27 3.36 5.31
C GLN A 115 35.42 4.59 5.66
N ALA A 116 34.10 4.48 5.59
CA ALA A 116 33.19 5.54 6.01
C ALA A 116 32.68 5.31 7.44
N GLU A 117 32.74 6.33 8.29
CA GLU A 117 32.09 6.29 9.60
C GLU A 117 30.56 6.38 9.45
N TYR A 118 29.84 5.58 10.24
CA TYR A 118 28.37 5.58 10.22
C TYR A 118 27.85 6.85 10.94
N PRO A 119 27.01 7.68 10.31
CA PRO A 119 26.59 8.96 10.87
C PRO A 119 25.64 8.78 12.06
N LEU A 120 25.78 9.64 13.08
CA LEU A 120 24.97 9.62 14.31
C LEU A 120 23.50 10.01 14.09
N PHE A 121 23.15 10.57 12.93
CA PHE A 121 21.79 10.93 12.50
C PHE A 121 20.97 11.84 13.45
N ASP A 122 21.65 12.58 14.33
CA ASP A 122 21.04 13.57 15.20
C ASP A 122 20.54 14.82 14.43
N LYS A 123 20.07 15.83 15.17
CA LYS A 123 19.60 17.10 14.59
C LYS A 123 20.74 17.93 13.99
N GLN A 124 21.91 17.93 14.62
CA GLN A 124 23.07 18.72 14.23
C GLN A 124 23.67 18.24 12.90
N TRP A 125 23.81 16.92 12.73
CA TRP A 125 24.27 16.28 11.50
C TRP A 125 23.33 16.55 10.31
N LYS A 126 22.00 16.52 10.53
CA LYS A 126 21.03 16.88 9.47
C LYS A 126 21.13 18.36 9.08
N GLU A 127 21.26 19.25 10.06
CA GLU A 127 21.47 20.67 9.81
C GLU A 127 22.79 20.95 9.09
N GLU A 128 23.81 20.11 9.30
CA GLU A 128 25.06 20.17 8.54
C GLU A 128 24.89 19.68 7.09
N VAL A 129 24.22 18.55 6.84
CA VAL A 129 24.01 18.04 5.47
C VAL A 129 23.13 18.97 4.64
N GLU A 130 22.07 19.56 5.21
CA GLU A 130 21.26 20.56 4.49
C GLU A 130 22.00 21.90 4.34
N ARG A 131 22.87 22.29 5.28
CA ARG A 131 23.79 23.43 5.10
C ARG A 131 24.75 23.18 3.94
N VAL A 132 25.33 21.98 3.84
CA VAL A 132 26.16 21.56 2.70
C VAL A 132 25.37 21.61 1.39
N LYS A 133 24.12 21.13 1.37
CA LYS A 133 23.22 21.24 0.22
C LYS A 133 23.01 22.70 -0.22
N SER A 134 22.81 23.62 0.73
CA SER A 134 22.60 25.04 0.43
C SER A 134 23.86 25.79 -0.02
N LEU A 135 25.04 25.36 0.41
CA LEU A 135 26.34 25.95 0.04
C LEU A 135 26.86 25.47 -1.32
N ILE A 136 26.46 24.28 -1.78
CA ILE A 136 26.90 23.72 -3.06
C ILE A 136 26.11 24.36 -4.21
N SER A 137 26.67 25.41 -4.79
CA SER A 137 26.17 26.02 -6.03
C SER A 137 26.83 25.41 -7.27
N PHE A 138 25.99 25.05 -8.24
CA PHE A 138 26.35 24.43 -9.52
C PHE A 138 26.03 25.32 -10.75
N ARG A 139 25.85 26.64 -10.57
CA ARG A 139 25.41 27.56 -11.65
C ARG A 139 26.32 27.51 -12.90
N SER A 140 25.81 26.90 -13.97
CA SER A 140 26.19 27.07 -15.38
C SER A 140 27.68 27.32 -15.66
N LEU A 141 28.49 26.26 -15.57
CA LEU A 141 29.78 26.24 -16.28
C LEU A 141 29.52 26.43 -17.79
N LYS A 142 30.35 27.23 -18.45
CA LYS A 142 30.28 27.40 -19.92
C LYS A 142 30.99 26.24 -20.62
N SER A 143 30.59 25.95 -21.84
CA SER A 143 30.99 24.78 -22.65
C SER A 143 32.49 24.64 -23.00
N ASN A 144 33.37 25.50 -22.47
CA ASN A 144 34.74 25.64 -22.96
C ASN A 144 35.80 25.01 -22.04
N ASP A 145 35.42 24.57 -20.83
CA ASP A 145 36.33 23.97 -19.85
C ASP A 145 36.30 22.42 -19.86
N ILE A 146 35.68 21.82 -20.88
CA ILE A 146 35.58 20.35 -21.05
C ILE A 146 36.68 19.88 -22.03
N PRO A 147 37.71 19.14 -21.58
CA PRO A 147 38.67 18.51 -22.49
C PRO A 147 38.01 17.34 -23.25
N PRO A 148 38.29 17.15 -24.56
CA PRO A 148 37.81 15.99 -25.31
C PRO A 148 38.24 14.65 -24.71
N VAL A 149 37.39 13.63 -24.83
CA VAL A 149 37.57 12.30 -24.23
C VAL A 149 38.52 11.43 -25.07
N GLU A 150 39.76 11.89 -25.24
CA GLU A 150 40.71 11.26 -26.18
C GLU A 150 42.15 11.15 -25.64
N HIS A 151 42.42 11.50 -24.37
CA HIS A 151 43.78 11.49 -23.80
C HIS A 151 43.99 10.69 -22.51
N LEU A 152 42.96 10.01 -21.97
CA LEU A 152 43.04 9.27 -20.70
C LEU A 152 43.28 7.74 -20.84
N LEU A 153 43.46 7.22 -22.06
CA LEU A 153 43.78 5.79 -22.29
C LEU A 153 45.30 5.48 -22.33
N GLU A 154 46.17 6.47 -22.15
CA GLU A 154 47.64 6.27 -22.26
C GLU A 154 48.43 6.50 -20.97
N GLN A 155 47.81 6.94 -19.87
CA GLN A 155 48.52 7.30 -18.63
C GLN A 155 48.47 6.25 -17.50
N GLU A 156 48.25 4.97 -17.82
CA GLU A 156 48.78 3.85 -17.01
C GLU A 156 50.32 3.75 -17.14
N LYS A 157 51.04 4.83 -16.79
CA LYS A 157 52.49 4.88 -16.61
C LYS A 157 52.90 6.14 -15.81
N LYS A 158 53.59 5.92 -14.68
CA LYS A 158 54.39 6.89 -13.87
C LYS A 158 53.63 7.84 -12.90
N GLY A 159 53.26 7.31 -11.74
CA GLY A 159 54.00 7.58 -10.49
C GLY A 159 53.98 8.96 -9.78
N SER A 160 53.28 8.97 -8.64
CA SER A 160 53.73 9.50 -7.32
C SER A 160 53.69 11.01 -6.98
N SER A 161 53.38 11.27 -5.68
CA SER A 161 53.72 12.48 -4.89
C SER A 161 52.90 13.78 -5.14
N VAL A 162 52.70 14.72 -4.20
CA VAL A 162 52.56 14.70 -2.71
C VAL A 162 52.01 16.05 -2.20
N GLN A 163 51.09 16.06 -1.21
CA GLN A 163 50.76 17.22 -0.30
C GLN A 163 50.19 18.53 -0.96
N ARG A 164 49.64 19.56 -0.26
CA ARG A 164 49.26 19.82 1.16
C ARG A 164 48.17 20.94 1.25
N GLN A 165 47.41 20.94 2.36
CA GLN A 165 46.85 22.08 3.15
C GLN A 165 46.26 23.35 2.44
N ALA A 166 44.98 23.73 2.66
CA ALA A 166 44.37 24.40 3.85
C ALA A 166 44.55 25.96 3.83
N THR A 167 43.80 26.84 4.52
CA THR A 167 42.75 26.74 5.58
C THR A 167 41.91 28.04 5.66
N TYR A 168 40.83 28.07 6.49
CA TYR A 168 40.18 29.23 7.17
C TYR A 168 39.79 30.48 6.32
N CYS A 169 38.50 30.75 6.08
CA CYS A 169 37.46 31.34 6.97
C CYS A 169 37.44 32.88 7.04
N VAL A 170 36.22 33.46 7.05
CA VAL A 170 35.72 34.52 7.98
C VAL A 170 34.30 34.96 7.55
N ASN A 171 33.48 35.35 8.54
CA ASN A 171 32.08 35.83 8.46
C ASN A 171 32.07 37.31 8.95
N PRO A 172 30.95 38.02 9.25
CA PRO A 172 29.53 37.90 8.86
C PRO A 172 28.88 39.28 8.47
N GLN A 173 27.52 39.33 8.36
CA GLN A 173 26.58 40.34 8.92
C GLN A 173 25.56 41.03 7.98
N ASN A 174 24.30 41.08 8.47
CA ASN A 174 23.24 42.14 8.40
C ASN A 174 22.83 42.76 7.04
N THR A 175 21.54 43.03 6.78
CA THR A 175 20.63 43.95 7.52
C THR A 175 19.11 43.62 7.39
N LYS A 176 18.24 44.44 8.04
CA LYS A 176 16.75 44.35 8.06
C LYS A 176 16.06 45.55 7.40
N SER A 177 14.84 45.35 6.86
CA SER A 177 13.61 46.19 7.00
C SER A 177 12.41 45.35 6.45
N ASP A 178 11.18 45.24 6.98
CA ASP A 178 10.28 46.12 7.78
C ASP A 178 9.70 47.28 6.92
N ILE A 179 8.37 47.58 6.82
CA ILE A 179 7.11 47.09 7.45
C ILE A 179 5.88 47.42 6.51
N HIS A 180 4.65 46.85 6.58
CA HIS A 180 3.43 47.34 7.32
C HIS A 180 2.13 46.53 6.96
N GLU A 181 0.99 46.76 7.64
CA GLU A 181 -0.27 45.96 7.56
C GLU A 181 -1.54 46.69 7.03
N ARG A 182 -2.67 45.95 6.97
CA ARG A 182 -3.99 46.39 7.49
C ARG A 182 -4.91 45.19 7.82
N GLN A 183 -5.77 45.35 8.84
CA GLN A 183 -6.77 44.38 9.30
C GLN A 183 -8.18 45.01 9.36
N GLN A 184 -9.19 44.15 9.55
CA GLN A 184 -10.47 44.26 10.30
C GLN A 184 -11.61 43.56 9.53
N ASP A 185 -12.31 42.54 10.04
CA ASP A 185 -13.05 42.34 11.32
C ASP A 185 -14.50 42.90 11.24
N SER A 186 -15.56 42.24 11.74
CA SER A 186 -15.73 40.85 12.27
C SER A 186 -17.24 40.47 12.41
N ASP A 187 -17.52 39.23 12.86
CA ASP A 187 -18.64 38.83 13.76
C ASP A 187 -20.14 38.87 13.29
N HIS A 188 -21.07 38.05 13.81
CA HIS A 188 -21.04 36.88 14.74
C HIS A 188 -22.36 36.05 14.72
N VAL A 189 -22.34 34.81 15.26
CA VAL A 189 -23.40 34.13 16.08
C VAL A 189 -24.80 33.79 15.45
N SER A 190 -25.52 32.71 15.80
CA SER A 190 -25.22 31.33 16.30
C SER A 190 -26.51 30.45 16.34
N MET A 191 -26.39 29.10 16.34
CA MET A 191 -27.15 28.06 17.12
C MET A 191 -28.72 28.05 17.15
N THR A 192 -29.49 26.95 17.39
CA THR A 192 -29.25 25.49 17.60
C THR A 192 -30.56 24.65 17.50
N LYS A 193 -30.41 23.32 17.28
CA LYS A 193 -31.18 22.16 17.84
C LYS A 193 -32.64 21.82 17.44
N ASN A 194 -32.77 20.59 16.90
CA ASN A 194 -33.60 19.43 17.34
C ASN A 194 -35.15 19.39 17.21
N THR A 195 -35.64 18.14 16.94
CA THR A 195 -36.90 17.49 17.41
C THR A 195 -38.27 18.06 16.92
N GLU A 196 -39.33 17.28 16.67
CA GLU A 196 -39.52 15.81 16.58
C GLU A 196 -40.74 15.46 15.66
N SER A 197 -41.52 14.41 15.95
CA SER A 197 -42.79 13.99 15.31
C SER A 197 -43.88 15.11 15.32
N ASP A 198 -45.02 15.04 14.61
CA ASP A 198 -45.93 13.89 14.36
C ASP A 198 -46.91 14.16 13.18
N SER A 199 -47.88 13.26 13.03
CA SER A 199 -48.99 13.20 12.09
C SER A 199 -50.09 14.26 12.25
N HIS A 200 -50.87 14.47 11.18
CA HIS A 200 -52.34 14.48 11.26
C HIS A 200 -53.01 14.45 9.87
N GLU A 201 -54.12 13.72 9.76
CA GLU A 201 -55.04 13.76 8.62
C GLU A 201 -55.99 14.96 8.69
N ARG A 202 -56.58 15.34 7.54
CA ARG A 202 -58.01 15.72 7.52
C ARG A 202 -58.67 15.57 6.15
N GLN A 203 -59.78 14.85 6.14
CA GLN A 203 -60.89 14.95 5.19
C GLN A 203 -61.64 16.30 5.45
N GLN A 204 -62.67 16.79 4.75
CA GLN A 204 -63.63 16.32 3.73
C GLN A 204 -64.15 17.61 3.00
N ASP A 205 -65.20 17.75 2.17
CA ASP A 205 -66.29 16.91 1.67
C ASP A 205 -66.94 17.53 0.40
N SER A 206 -67.86 16.79 -0.26
CA SER A 206 -69.10 17.28 -0.93
C SER A 206 -69.02 18.22 -2.17
N ASP A 207 -69.90 18.17 -3.20
CA ASP A 207 -70.81 17.11 -3.67
C ASP A 207 -71.39 17.37 -5.09
N HIS A 208 -72.19 16.40 -5.59
CA HIS A 208 -73.05 16.36 -6.81
C HIS A 208 -72.38 16.22 -8.21
N VAL A 209 -72.77 15.32 -9.16
CA VAL A 209 -74.06 14.64 -9.57
C VAL A 209 -74.90 15.51 -10.54
N ASP A 210 -75.35 15.11 -11.76
CA ASP A 210 -75.37 13.78 -12.44
C ASP A 210 -75.24 13.83 -14.01
N MET A 211 -75.18 12.64 -14.62
CA MET A 211 -75.26 12.11 -16.01
C MET A 211 -76.20 12.80 -17.06
N PRO A 212 -76.31 12.33 -18.35
CA PRO A 212 -75.28 11.85 -19.31
C PRO A 212 -75.49 12.32 -20.79
N ARG A 213 -74.45 12.19 -21.65
CA ARG A 213 -74.45 12.08 -23.14
C ARG A 213 -72.99 11.90 -23.61
N GLN A 214 -72.63 11.19 -24.68
CA GLN A 214 -73.36 10.37 -25.66
C GLN A 214 -72.38 9.32 -26.25
N GLN A 215 -72.82 8.11 -26.59
CA GLN A 215 -72.02 7.21 -27.42
C GLN A 215 -72.15 7.61 -28.90
N SER A 216 -71.04 7.92 -29.56
CA SER A 216 -71.01 8.18 -31.01
C SER A 216 -69.75 7.62 -31.65
N VAL A 217 -69.93 6.62 -32.53
CA VAL A 217 -69.01 6.10 -33.58
C VAL A 217 -67.54 5.89 -33.17
N CYS A 218 -67.10 4.62 -33.18
CA CYS A 218 -65.71 4.24 -32.94
C CYS A 218 -64.76 4.79 -34.03
N GLY A 219 -64.08 5.89 -33.74
CA GLY A 219 -62.78 6.22 -34.34
C GLY A 219 -61.64 5.78 -33.42
N THR A 220 -60.47 5.48 -33.96
CA THR A 220 -59.28 5.24 -33.11
C THR A 220 -58.64 6.58 -32.74
N TYR A 221 -57.81 6.62 -31.69
CA TYR A 221 -57.04 7.83 -31.36
C TYR A 221 -56.28 8.39 -32.58
N TRP A 222 -55.81 7.52 -33.47
CA TRP A 222 -55.04 7.86 -34.68
C TRP A 222 -55.79 8.66 -35.73
N ASP A 223 -57.11 8.72 -35.63
CA ASP A 223 -57.99 9.45 -36.54
C ASP A 223 -58.38 10.83 -35.95
N SER A 224 -57.87 11.17 -34.76
CA SER A 224 -58.14 12.44 -34.06
C SER A 224 -57.29 13.63 -34.57
N PRO A 225 -57.79 14.88 -34.43
CA PRO A 225 -57.01 16.09 -34.71
C PRO A 225 -55.75 16.22 -33.83
N GLU A 226 -55.77 15.67 -32.61
CA GLU A 226 -54.60 15.66 -31.72
C GLU A 226 -53.49 14.76 -32.27
N ALA A 227 -53.84 13.53 -32.66
CA ALA A 227 -52.90 12.61 -33.30
C ALA A 227 -52.34 13.21 -34.60
N TYR A 228 -53.17 13.93 -35.38
CA TYR A 228 -52.71 14.60 -36.59
C TYR A 228 -51.70 15.72 -36.28
N LYS A 229 -51.95 16.55 -35.25
CA LYS A 229 -51.07 17.64 -34.81
C LYS A 229 -49.73 17.12 -34.25
N LEU A 230 -49.78 16.02 -33.51
CA LEU A 230 -48.64 15.39 -32.83
C LEU A 230 -47.80 14.54 -33.78
N PHE A 231 -48.42 13.58 -34.47
CA PHE A 231 -47.71 12.63 -35.32
C PHE A 231 -47.46 13.14 -36.73
N ARG A 232 -48.26 14.08 -37.27
CA ARG A 232 -48.06 14.72 -38.58
C ARG A 232 -47.80 13.71 -39.72
N PRO A 233 -48.85 13.01 -40.18
CA PRO A 233 -48.75 12.15 -41.37
C PRO A 233 -48.33 12.95 -42.62
N ARG A 234 -47.72 12.25 -43.58
CA ARG A 234 -47.46 12.74 -44.95
C ARG A 234 -48.66 12.42 -45.84
N GLN A 235 -48.72 13.04 -47.01
CA GLN A 235 -49.72 12.75 -48.06
C GLN A 235 -49.73 11.29 -48.55
N CYS A 236 -48.69 10.50 -48.23
CA CYS A 236 -48.59 9.08 -48.54
C CYS A 236 -48.87 8.14 -47.35
N ASP A 237 -49.26 8.68 -46.20
CA ASP A 237 -49.75 7.92 -45.04
C ASP A 237 -51.29 7.95 -45.04
N SER A 238 -51.96 6.81 -44.84
CA SER A 238 -53.43 6.74 -44.85
C SER A 238 -54.08 7.34 -43.61
N ASN A 239 -53.38 7.29 -42.48
CA ASN A 239 -53.74 7.93 -41.20
C ASN A 239 -52.52 8.05 -40.27
N CYS A 240 -52.68 8.58 -39.06
CA CYS A 240 -51.56 8.79 -38.14
C CYS A 240 -50.89 7.49 -37.69
N LEU A 241 -51.62 6.37 -37.63
CA LEU A 241 -51.07 5.05 -37.32
C LEU A 241 -50.08 4.61 -38.39
N SER A 242 -50.46 4.65 -39.67
CA SER A 242 -49.57 4.28 -40.78
C SER A 242 -48.29 5.15 -40.84
N ALA A 243 -48.39 6.43 -40.47
CA ALA A 243 -47.24 7.31 -40.33
C ALA A 243 -46.28 6.88 -39.21
N VAL A 244 -46.82 6.38 -38.09
CA VAL A 244 -46.04 5.80 -36.99
C VAL A 244 -45.43 4.45 -37.38
N GLU A 245 -46.17 3.57 -38.04
CA GLU A 245 -45.62 2.30 -38.55
C GLU A 245 -44.49 2.50 -39.55
N ARG A 246 -44.61 3.49 -40.45
CA ARG A 246 -43.54 3.86 -41.39
C ARG A 246 -42.31 4.40 -40.65
N ARG A 247 -42.49 5.11 -39.53
CA ARG A 247 -41.39 5.53 -38.64
C ARG A 247 -40.78 4.35 -37.88
N ILE A 248 -41.58 3.39 -37.41
CA ILE A 248 -41.09 2.15 -36.79
C ILE A 248 -40.19 1.39 -37.78
N LYS A 249 -40.64 1.18 -39.02
CA LYS A 249 -39.85 0.52 -40.09
C LYS A 249 -38.54 1.27 -40.40
N LEU A 250 -38.58 2.61 -40.43
CA LEU A 250 -37.40 3.47 -40.61
C LEU A 250 -36.40 3.36 -39.44
N LEU A 251 -36.88 3.40 -38.20
CA LEU A 251 -36.03 3.36 -36.99
C LEU A 251 -35.50 1.94 -36.70
N GLN A 252 -36.19 0.89 -37.20
CA GLN A 252 -35.68 -0.48 -37.23
C GLN A 252 -34.50 -0.61 -38.22
N ARG A 253 -34.65 -0.09 -39.45
CA ARG A 253 -33.53 -0.01 -40.42
C ARG A 253 -32.33 0.73 -39.85
N ALA A 254 -32.55 1.79 -39.08
CA ALA A 254 -31.47 2.57 -38.45
C ALA A 254 -30.53 1.76 -37.53
N GLN A 255 -31.02 0.65 -36.95
CA GLN A 255 -30.20 -0.23 -36.11
C GLN A 255 -29.31 -1.19 -36.91
N GLN A 256 -29.58 -1.36 -38.21
CA GLN A 256 -28.82 -2.23 -39.11
C GLN A 256 -27.53 -1.52 -39.60
N PHE A 257 -26.67 -2.25 -40.32
CA PHE A 257 -25.45 -1.70 -40.93
C PHE A 257 -25.81 -0.56 -41.91
N GLU A 258 -25.16 0.60 -41.78
CA GLU A 258 -25.38 1.85 -42.51
C GLU A 258 -26.80 2.46 -42.58
N GLY A 259 -27.85 1.76 -42.14
CA GLY A 259 -29.23 2.27 -42.15
C GLY A 259 -29.46 3.51 -41.27
N TRP A 260 -28.54 3.85 -40.36
CA TRP A 260 -28.59 5.09 -39.56
C TRP A 260 -28.58 6.35 -40.44
N ARG A 261 -28.02 6.26 -41.66
CA ARG A 261 -27.99 7.34 -42.65
C ARG A 261 -29.38 7.78 -43.10
N ASP A 262 -30.37 6.88 -43.09
CA ASP A 262 -31.77 7.22 -43.42
C ASP A 262 -32.43 8.15 -42.37
N LEU A 263 -31.77 8.40 -41.22
CA LEU A 263 -32.19 9.39 -40.21
C LEU A 263 -31.44 10.73 -40.32
N VAL A 264 -30.38 10.81 -41.13
CA VAL A 264 -29.52 12.00 -41.24
C VAL A 264 -29.86 12.78 -42.50
N HIS A 265 -29.99 14.10 -42.38
CA HIS A 265 -30.25 14.95 -43.54
C HIS A 265 -29.09 14.83 -44.55
N GLY A 266 -29.41 14.53 -45.81
CA GLY A 266 -28.42 14.29 -46.86
C GLY A 266 -27.76 12.89 -46.85
N ARG A 267 -28.01 12.01 -45.86
CA ARG A 267 -27.43 10.65 -45.72
C ARG A 267 -25.90 10.56 -45.51
N ASP A 268 -25.23 11.68 -45.25
CA ASP A 268 -23.80 11.77 -44.90
C ASP A 268 -22.83 11.16 -45.94
N PRO A 269 -22.93 11.48 -47.25
CA PRO A 269 -22.10 10.86 -48.29
C PRO A 269 -20.60 11.04 -48.05
N ASP A 270 -20.22 12.20 -47.51
CA ASP A 270 -18.82 12.58 -47.24
C ASP A 270 -18.28 12.02 -45.90
N ASN A 271 -19.08 11.21 -45.18
CA ASN A 271 -18.74 10.56 -43.90
C ASN A 271 -18.35 11.53 -42.76
N VAL A 272 -19.03 12.68 -42.69
CA VAL A 272 -18.84 13.71 -41.66
C VAL A 272 -19.26 13.23 -40.27
N CYS A 273 -20.20 12.28 -40.17
CA CYS A 273 -20.64 11.74 -38.89
C CYS A 273 -19.54 10.85 -38.28
N SER A 274 -19.07 11.18 -37.07
CA SER A 274 -18.08 10.36 -36.37
C SER A 274 -18.68 9.03 -35.89
N ASN A 275 -17.83 8.08 -35.50
CA ASN A 275 -18.29 6.83 -34.90
C ASN A 275 -19.01 7.03 -33.54
N TYR A 276 -18.82 8.17 -32.88
CA TYR A 276 -19.61 8.57 -31.72
C TYR A 276 -21.02 9.03 -32.14
N ASP A 277 -21.13 9.82 -33.20
CA ASP A 277 -22.43 10.31 -33.69
C ASP A 277 -23.29 9.16 -34.20
N LYS A 278 -22.71 8.21 -34.94
CA LYS A 278 -23.36 6.96 -35.38
C LYS A 278 -23.92 6.16 -34.19
N LEU A 279 -23.19 6.13 -33.05
CA LEU A 279 -23.64 5.48 -31.82
C LEU A 279 -24.80 6.27 -31.17
N VAL A 280 -24.70 7.60 -31.08
CA VAL A 280 -25.73 8.47 -30.49
C VAL A 280 -27.03 8.47 -31.31
N ILE A 281 -26.94 8.47 -32.65
CA ILE A 281 -28.07 8.39 -33.57
C ILE A 281 -28.81 7.06 -33.40
N ARG A 282 -28.08 5.93 -33.35
CA ARG A 282 -28.66 4.60 -33.06
C ARG A 282 -29.29 4.56 -31.67
N GLN A 283 -28.59 5.02 -30.64
CA GLN A 283 -29.11 5.04 -29.26
C GLN A 283 -30.41 5.85 -29.16
N LYS A 284 -30.45 7.09 -29.66
CA LYS A 284 -31.65 7.95 -29.63
C LYS A 284 -32.80 7.34 -30.45
N SER A 285 -32.52 6.73 -31.60
CA SER A 285 -33.54 6.09 -32.42
C SER A 285 -34.13 4.83 -31.79
N MET A 286 -33.40 4.08 -30.94
CA MET A 286 -33.97 2.97 -30.16
C MET A 286 -35.06 3.43 -29.17
N PHE A 287 -34.83 4.52 -28.42
CA PHE A 287 -35.83 5.06 -27.49
C PHE A 287 -37.10 5.50 -28.23
N ILE A 288 -36.94 6.26 -29.32
CA ILE A 288 -38.06 6.72 -30.15
C ILE A 288 -38.80 5.55 -30.79
N LEU A 289 -38.09 4.53 -31.27
CA LEU A 289 -38.68 3.28 -31.78
C LEU A 289 -39.53 2.59 -30.71
N LYS A 290 -39.04 2.49 -29.47
CA LYS A 290 -39.76 1.82 -28.39
C LYS A 290 -40.99 2.62 -27.93
N ALA A 291 -40.90 3.95 -27.88
CA ALA A 291 -42.04 4.83 -27.63
C ALA A 291 -43.13 4.67 -28.70
N TYR A 292 -42.76 4.63 -29.99
CA TYR A 292 -43.72 4.35 -31.07
C TYR A 292 -44.34 2.93 -30.98
N GLN A 293 -43.56 1.90 -30.62
CA GLN A 293 -44.08 0.53 -30.41
C GLN A 293 -45.04 0.43 -29.21
N ILE A 294 -44.86 1.24 -28.17
CA ILE A 294 -45.80 1.31 -27.04
C ILE A 294 -47.04 2.10 -27.47
N ALA A 295 -46.84 3.23 -28.17
CA ALA A 295 -47.92 4.07 -28.67
C ALA A 295 -48.91 3.29 -29.56
N THR A 296 -48.41 2.48 -30.51
CA THR A 296 -49.25 1.62 -31.38
C THR A 296 -50.17 0.64 -30.63
N LEU A 297 -49.89 0.35 -29.35
CA LEU A 297 -50.71 -0.50 -28.49
C LEU A 297 -51.53 0.30 -27.46
N GLU A 298 -51.02 1.43 -26.98
CA GLU A 298 -51.50 2.10 -25.76
C GLU A 298 -52.12 3.50 -25.98
N MET A 299 -51.95 4.17 -27.13
CA MET A 299 -52.42 5.57 -27.31
C MET A 299 -53.93 5.77 -27.15
N ASN A 300 -54.74 4.72 -27.31
CA ASN A 300 -56.18 4.77 -27.02
C ASN A 300 -56.50 4.88 -25.51
N ARG A 301 -55.49 4.81 -24.63
CA ARG A 301 -55.59 4.78 -23.17
C ARG A 301 -54.51 5.58 -22.43
N LYS A 302 -53.50 6.11 -23.14
CA LYS A 302 -52.33 6.81 -22.58
C LYS A 302 -51.87 7.93 -23.50
N THR A 303 -51.33 8.98 -22.92
CA THR A 303 -50.66 10.05 -23.65
C THR A 303 -49.34 9.59 -24.27
N TRP A 304 -48.83 10.36 -25.24
CA TRP A 304 -47.50 10.14 -25.80
C TRP A 304 -46.37 10.33 -24.77
N LEU A 305 -46.57 11.19 -23.76
CA LEU A 305 -45.60 11.38 -22.68
C LEU A 305 -45.48 10.10 -21.83
N GLU A 306 -46.60 9.51 -21.43
CA GLU A 306 -46.62 8.22 -20.73
C GLU A 306 -46.05 7.08 -21.61
N CYS A 307 -46.30 7.11 -22.92
CA CYS A 307 -45.68 6.14 -23.84
C CYS A 307 -44.15 6.29 -23.91
N CYS A 308 -43.63 7.52 -23.83
CA CYS A 308 -42.20 7.79 -23.69
C CYS A 308 -41.65 7.33 -22.31
N GLU A 309 -42.34 7.62 -21.21
CA GLU A 309 -41.94 7.17 -19.87
C GLU A 309 -41.95 5.65 -19.74
N ILE A 310 -42.94 4.96 -20.32
CA ILE A 310 -43.00 3.49 -20.34
C ILE A 310 -41.90 2.93 -21.26
N ALA A 311 -41.53 3.64 -22.32
CA ALA A 311 -40.38 3.25 -23.16
C ALA A 311 -39.05 3.34 -22.43
N ASP A 312 -38.87 4.36 -21.59
CA ASP A 312 -37.69 4.53 -20.73
C ASP A 312 -37.68 3.45 -19.62
N LYS A 313 -38.75 3.40 -18.81
CA LYS A 313 -38.91 2.47 -17.67
C LYS A 313 -38.85 0.99 -18.06
N LYS A 314 -39.44 0.58 -19.21
CA LYS A 314 -39.41 -0.83 -19.66
C LYS A 314 -38.18 -1.22 -20.49
N ASN A 315 -37.25 -0.30 -20.78
CA ASN A 315 -36.16 -0.58 -21.73
C ASN A 315 -34.77 -0.17 -21.24
N LEU A 316 -34.50 -0.33 -19.93
CA LEU A 316 -33.17 -0.25 -19.31
C LEU A 316 -32.21 -1.39 -19.73
N LEU A 317 -32.30 -1.88 -20.97
CA LEU A 317 -31.24 -2.62 -21.63
C LEU A 317 -30.09 -1.65 -21.92
N HIS A 318 -29.07 -1.68 -21.06
CA HIS A 318 -27.93 -0.77 -21.10
C HIS A 318 -27.36 -0.60 -22.54
N PRO A 319 -27.07 0.64 -23.00
CA PRO A 319 -26.77 0.91 -24.41
C PRO A 319 -25.45 0.29 -24.92
N ASN A 320 -24.54 -0.12 -24.03
CA ASN A 320 -23.43 -1.01 -24.39
C ASN A 320 -23.86 -2.49 -24.25
N LEU A 321 -23.71 -3.25 -25.35
CA LEU A 321 -23.95 -4.69 -25.45
C LEU A 321 -23.18 -5.52 -24.42
N GLU A 322 -21.97 -5.11 -24.01
CA GLU A 322 -21.16 -5.80 -23.00
C GLU A 322 -21.91 -5.90 -21.66
N ALA A 323 -22.48 -4.77 -21.21
CA ALA A 323 -23.27 -4.69 -19.98
C ALA A 323 -24.59 -5.46 -20.08
N ARG A 324 -25.18 -5.57 -21.28
CA ARG A 324 -26.36 -6.44 -21.52
C ARG A 324 -26.03 -7.94 -21.39
N VAL A 325 -24.75 -8.30 -21.40
CA VAL A 325 -24.24 -9.67 -21.17
C VAL A 325 -23.58 -9.78 -19.78
N GLY A 326 -23.82 -8.81 -18.88
CA GLY A 326 -23.28 -8.81 -17.52
C GLY A 326 -21.76 -8.62 -17.43
N ARG A 327 -21.14 -8.03 -18.48
CA ARG A 327 -19.72 -7.65 -18.47
C ARG A 327 -19.62 -6.14 -18.27
N ASP A 328 -18.78 -5.69 -17.36
CA ASP A 328 -18.50 -4.27 -17.21
C ASP A 328 -17.93 -3.73 -18.55
N PRO A 329 -18.54 -2.69 -19.13
CA PRO A 329 -18.17 -2.21 -20.46
C PRO A 329 -16.77 -1.59 -20.47
N LEU A 330 -16.01 -1.78 -21.56
CA LEU A 330 -14.67 -1.22 -21.64
C LEU A 330 -14.68 0.32 -21.56
N PRO A 331 -13.69 0.95 -20.87
CA PRO A 331 -13.54 2.40 -20.81
C PRO A 331 -13.55 3.05 -22.20
N PRO A 332 -14.08 4.28 -22.36
CA PRO A 332 -14.11 4.97 -23.66
C PRO A 332 -12.75 5.01 -24.38
N PHE A 333 -11.66 5.15 -23.63
CA PHE A 333 -10.28 5.07 -24.13
C PHE A 333 -9.93 3.68 -24.66
N LEU A 334 -10.06 2.62 -23.84
CA LEU A 334 -9.71 1.24 -24.22
C LEU A 334 -10.63 0.66 -25.30
N ARG A 335 -11.85 1.19 -25.44
CA ARG A 335 -12.78 0.87 -26.53
C ARG A 335 -12.41 1.57 -27.86
N MET A 336 -11.73 2.72 -27.79
CA MET A 336 -11.20 3.40 -28.98
C MET A 336 -9.85 2.79 -29.41
N PHE A 337 -9.03 2.37 -28.45
CA PHE A 337 -7.69 1.83 -28.66
C PHE A 337 -7.61 0.36 -28.17
N PRO A 338 -8.15 -0.62 -28.94
CA PRO A 338 -8.15 -2.03 -28.55
C PRO A 338 -6.73 -2.61 -28.41
N ASP A 339 -5.74 -2.03 -29.10
CA ASP A 339 -4.34 -2.42 -28.96
C ASP A 339 -3.80 -2.08 -27.58
N ALA A 340 -4.21 -0.95 -26.97
CA ALA A 340 -3.88 -0.63 -25.58
C ALA A 340 -4.55 -1.60 -24.60
N ALA A 341 -5.80 -2.00 -24.85
CA ALA A 341 -6.47 -3.01 -24.06
C ALA A 341 -5.71 -4.36 -24.10
N THR A 342 -5.15 -4.70 -25.26
CA THR A 342 -4.34 -5.91 -25.47
C THR A 342 -2.95 -5.79 -24.83
N GLU A 343 -2.27 -4.65 -24.99
CA GLU A 343 -0.98 -4.33 -24.39
C GLU A 343 -1.04 -4.38 -22.86
N ILE A 344 -2.07 -3.78 -22.25
CA ILE A 344 -2.28 -3.81 -20.79
C ILE A 344 -2.55 -5.23 -20.30
N LYS A 345 -3.40 -6.01 -20.99
CA LYS A 345 -3.62 -7.44 -20.66
C LYS A 345 -2.33 -8.25 -20.72
N GLN A 346 -1.53 -8.07 -21.77
CA GLN A 346 -0.26 -8.77 -21.94
C GLN A 346 0.76 -8.37 -20.86
N PHE A 347 0.85 -7.08 -20.51
CA PHE A 347 1.66 -6.61 -19.38
C PHE A 347 1.21 -7.27 -18.06
N CYS A 348 -0.09 -7.28 -17.77
CA CYS A 348 -0.64 -7.92 -16.58
C CYS A 348 -0.34 -9.43 -16.55
N ARG A 349 -0.50 -10.13 -17.67
CA ARG A 349 -0.28 -11.59 -17.81
C ARG A 349 1.17 -11.98 -17.58
N VAL A 350 2.14 -11.23 -18.12
CA VAL A 350 3.57 -11.50 -17.95
C VAL A 350 4.04 -11.23 -16.52
N ASN A 351 3.42 -10.27 -15.82
CA ASN A 351 3.85 -9.84 -14.48
C ASN A 351 3.05 -10.45 -13.32
N LEU A 352 2.15 -11.44 -13.55
CA LEU A 352 1.16 -11.94 -12.58
C LEU A 352 1.69 -12.20 -11.16
N LEU A 353 2.91 -12.73 -11.02
CA LEU A 353 3.52 -13.06 -9.72
C LEU A 353 3.74 -11.83 -8.84
N ASN A 354 4.13 -10.70 -9.43
CA ASN A 354 4.45 -9.44 -8.75
C ASN A 354 3.45 -8.31 -9.10
N LEU A 355 2.31 -8.67 -9.70
CA LEU A 355 1.35 -7.73 -10.25
C LEU A 355 0.65 -6.96 -9.13
N ASN A 356 0.66 -5.63 -9.22
CA ASN A 356 -0.08 -4.76 -8.33
C ASN A 356 -0.63 -3.57 -9.13
N VAL A 357 -1.60 -2.87 -8.55
CA VAL A 357 -2.31 -1.78 -9.23
C VAL A 357 -1.34 -0.65 -9.61
N GLU A 358 -0.34 -0.38 -8.79
CA GLU A 358 0.62 0.70 -9.03
C GLU A 358 1.58 0.39 -10.20
N THR A 359 2.05 -0.85 -10.36
CA THR A 359 2.89 -1.21 -11.52
C THR A 359 2.13 -1.14 -12.84
N VAL A 360 0.83 -1.47 -12.85
CA VAL A 360 -0.04 -1.28 -14.02
C VAL A 360 -0.34 0.22 -14.24
N HIS A 361 -0.54 0.99 -13.17
CA HIS A 361 -0.83 2.43 -13.24
C HIS A 361 0.34 3.19 -13.87
N GLN A 362 1.56 2.92 -13.39
CA GLN A 362 2.80 3.48 -13.93
C GLN A 362 3.09 3.00 -15.35
N PHE A 363 2.74 1.76 -15.71
CA PHE A 363 2.87 1.28 -17.10
C PHE A 363 1.96 2.08 -18.05
N ILE A 364 0.70 2.31 -17.68
CA ILE A 364 -0.25 3.06 -18.49
C ILE A 364 0.17 4.54 -18.62
N LEU A 365 0.56 5.18 -17.51
CA LEU A 365 1.00 6.58 -17.51
C LEU A 365 2.29 6.82 -18.33
N ASN A 366 3.28 5.94 -18.21
CA ASN A 366 4.62 6.19 -18.77
C ASN A 366 4.86 5.53 -20.15
N LYS A 367 3.98 4.64 -20.61
CA LYS A 367 4.08 4.01 -21.95
C LYS A 367 2.81 4.07 -22.78
N VAL A 368 1.66 3.60 -22.27
CA VAL A 368 0.44 3.50 -23.09
C VAL A 368 -0.10 4.87 -23.51
N PHE A 369 -0.29 5.78 -22.54
CA PHE A 369 -0.82 7.12 -22.82
C PHE A 369 0.11 7.99 -23.68
N PRO A 370 1.42 8.11 -23.42
CA PRO A 370 2.30 8.94 -24.24
C PRO A 370 2.45 8.42 -25.68
N ARG A 371 2.49 7.09 -25.87
CA ARG A 371 2.59 6.46 -27.20
C ARG A 371 1.38 6.78 -28.08
N ILE A 372 0.17 6.62 -27.54
CA ILE A 372 -1.07 6.91 -28.27
C ILE A 372 -1.25 8.41 -28.49
N TYR A 373 -0.89 9.23 -27.50
CA TYR A 373 -0.92 10.69 -27.64
C TYR A 373 0.03 11.20 -28.72
N ALA A 374 1.24 10.63 -28.86
CA ALA A 374 2.20 11.03 -29.89
C ALA A 374 1.67 10.78 -31.31
N VAL A 375 1.05 9.61 -31.55
CA VAL A 375 0.39 9.31 -32.83
C VAL A 375 -0.74 10.31 -33.10
N TRP A 376 -1.70 10.43 -32.17
CA TRP A 376 -2.84 11.35 -32.32
C TRP A 376 -2.40 12.82 -32.51
N ALA A 377 -1.36 13.28 -31.81
CA ALA A 377 -0.85 14.63 -31.94
C ALA A 377 -0.17 14.88 -33.30
N SER A 378 0.38 13.85 -33.95
CA SER A 378 0.96 13.95 -35.29
C SER A 378 -0.10 14.07 -36.40
N GLU A 379 -1.31 13.59 -36.16
CA GLU A 379 -2.45 13.65 -37.09
C GLU A 379 -3.18 15.01 -37.04
N GLN A 380 -2.90 15.85 -36.05
CA GLN A 380 -3.68 17.05 -35.74
C GLN A 380 -3.11 18.33 -36.35
N THR A 381 -3.87 18.97 -37.24
CA THR A 381 -3.49 20.20 -37.96
C THR A 381 -3.32 21.45 -37.06
N SER A 382 -3.86 21.40 -35.84
CA SER A 382 -3.86 22.52 -34.88
C SER A 382 -2.78 22.36 -33.80
N ARG A 383 -1.93 23.36 -33.62
CA ARG A 383 -0.91 23.40 -32.55
C ARG A 383 -1.52 23.69 -31.17
N GLY A 384 -0.88 23.21 -30.10
CA GLY A 384 -1.20 23.59 -28.71
C GLY A 384 -1.93 22.54 -27.86
N HIS A 385 -2.16 21.33 -28.37
CA HIS A 385 -2.70 20.24 -27.55
C HIS A 385 -1.72 19.75 -26.47
N THR A 386 -2.25 19.13 -25.43
CA THR A 386 -1.49 18.49 -24.35
C THR A 386 -2.03 17.09 -24.08
N LEU A 387 -1.23 16.23 -23.44
CA LEU A 387 -1.69 14.91 -23.00
C LEU A 387 -2.94 15.01 -22.09
N GLN A 388 -3.05 16.07 -21.27
CA GLN A 388 -4.21 16.27 -20.41
C GLN A 388 -5.46 16.74 -21.19
N SER A 389 -5.33 17.55 -22.25
CA SER A 389 -6.48 17.90 -23.10
C SER A 389 -6.96 16.70 -23.91
N PHE A 390 -6.04 15.88 -24.41
CA PHE A 390 -6.34 14.61 -25.07
C PHE A 390 -7.08 13.62 -24.15
N LEU A 391 -6.56 13.36 -22.94
CA LEU A 391 -7.20 12.42 -21.99
C LEU A 391 -8.60 12.88 -21.56
N LYS A 392 -8.85 14.20 -21.48
CA LYS A 392 -10.20 14.76 -21.22
C LYS A 392 -11.22 14.39 -22.31
N LEU A 393 -10.83 14.16 -23.57
CA LEU A 393 -11.73 13.68 -24.63
C LEU A 393 -12.37 12.32 -24.28
N PHE A 394 -11.63 11.47 -23.55
CA PHE A 394 -12.08 10.16 -23.08
C PHE A 394 -12.68 10.20 -21.67
N ARG A 395 -12.99 11.41 -21.15
CA ARG A 395 -13.47 11.70 -19.79
C ARG A 395 -12.48 11.35 -18.68
N ILE A 396 -11.18 11.30 -18.98
CA ILE A 396 -10.11 11.07 -18.00
C ILE A 396 -9.54 12.44 -17.57
N SER A 397 -10.11 13.01 -16.51
CA SER A 397 -9.62 14.26 -15.90
C SER A 397 -8.36 14.04 -15.05
N VAL A 398 -8.38 12.96 -14.26
CA VAL A 398 -7.26 12.42 -13.48
C VAL A 398 -7.26 10.91 -13.69
N PHE A 399 -6.13 10.34 -14.11
CA PHE A 399 -5.93 8.89 -14.07
C PHE A 399 -5.30 8.52 -12.74
N SER A 400 -5.87 7.56 -12.03
CA SER A 400 -5.46 7.17 -10.67
C SER A 400 -5.23 5.66 -10.55
N PRO A 401 -4.60 5.19 -9.45
CA PRO A 401 -4.57 3.77 -9.13
C PRO A 401 -5.98 3.16 -9.04
N GLN A 402 -6.96 3.88 -8.49
CA GLN A 402 -8.35 3.40 -8.44
C GLN A 402 -8.99 3.28 -9.83
N THR A 403 -8.71 4.23 -10.73
CA THR A 403 -9.10 4.15 -12.15
C THR A 403 -8.46 2.91 -12.81
N THR A 404 -7.19 2.66 -12.51
CA THR A 404 -6.41 1.53 -13.02
C THR A 404 -6.98 0.19 -12.53
N LEU A 405 -7.33 0.08 -11.24
CA LEU A 405 -8.00 -1.08 -10.66
C LEU A 405 -9.33 -1.38 -11.34
N SER A 406 -10.11 -0.34 -11.69
CA SER A 406 -11.34 -0.49 -12.46
C SER A 406 -11.06 -1.04 -13.86
N TRP A 407 -10.08 -0.47 -14.56
CA TRP A 407 -9.67 -0.94 -15.90
C TRP A 407 -9.15 -2.38 -15.88
N MET A 408 -8.37 -2.77 -14.86
CA MET A 408 -7.91 -4.16 -14.68
C MET A 408 -9.10 -5.14 -14.58
N LYS A 409 -10.11 -4.81 -13.76
CA LYS A 409 -11.34 -5.63 -13.63
C LYS A 409 -12.10 -5.72 -14.96
N GLN A 410 -12.29 -4.59 -15.65
CA GLN A 410 -12.96 -4.51 -16.95
C GLN A 410 -12.21 -5.28 -18.07
N LEU A 411 -10.88 -5.35 -17.98
CA LEU A 411 -10.05 -6.18 -18.86
C LEU A 411 -10.10 -7.68 -18.52
N GLY A 412 -10.75 -8.06 -17.42
CA GLY A 412 -10.99 -9.44 -16.97
C GLY A 412 -10.11 -9.92 -15.82
N MET A 413 -9.21 -9.08 -15.29
CA MET A 413 -8.31 -9.44 -14.19
C MET A 413 -9.09 -9.62 -12.89
N LYS A 414 -8.85 -10.73 -12.18
CA LYS A 414 -9.56 -11.06 -10.93
C LYS A 414 -8.58 -11.25 -9.80
N TYR A 415 -8.79 -10.56 -8.67
CA TYR A 415 -8.02 -10.80 -7.45
C TYR A 415 -8.75 -11.87 -6.63
N ALA A 416 -8.12 -13.03 -6.42
CA ALA A 416 -8.79 -14.23 -5.92
C ALA A 416 -7.91 -15.04 -4.97
N ASN A 417 -8.54 -15.80 -4.09
CA ASN A 417 -7.84 -16.69 -3.17
C ASN A 417 -6.96 -17.71 -3.93
N HIS A 418 -5.86 -18.10 -3.29
CA HIS A 418 -5.16 -19.33 -3.60
C HIS A 418 -6.07 -20.55 -3.34
N LYS A 419 -5.82 -21.66 -4.04
CA LYS A 419 -6.52 -22.93 -3.86
C LYS A 419 -5.51 -24.07 -3.87
N LYS A 420 -5.05 -24.50 -2.69
CA LYS A 420 -4.51 -25.84 -2.45
C LYS A 420 -5.70 -26.79 -2.19
N SER A 421 -5.54 -28.09 -2.45
CA SER A 421 -6.46 -29.11 -1.91
C SER A 421 -6.27 -29.23 -0.39
N TYR A 422 -7.34 -29.53 0.35
CA TYR A 422 -7.32 -29.52 1.81
C TYR A 422 -6.71 -30.81 2.40
N TYR A 423 -5.96 -30.66 3.48
CA TYR A 423 -5.88 -31.69 4.52
C TYR A 423 -7.10 -31.53 5.43
N VAL A 424 -7.66 -32.63 5.94
CA VAL A 424 -8.67 -32.58 7.00
C VAL A 424 -7.93 -32.39 8.31
N ASP A 425 -8.18 -31.26 8.98
CA ASP A 425 -7.55 -30.97 10.26
C ASP A 425 -8.11 -31.88 11.37
N GLY A 426 -7.23 -32.47 12.16
CA GLY A 426 -7.52 -33.54 13.12
C GLY A 426 -8.01 -33.06 14.48
N HIS A 427 -8.09 -31.75 14.73
CA HIS A 427 -8.41 -31.17 16.03
C HIS A 427 -9.80 -31.53 16.57
N GLU A 428 -10.79 -31.78 15.71
CA GLU A 428 -12.18 -32.07 16.09
C GLU A 428 -12.55 -33.55 15.94
N ARG A 429 -11.56 -34.45 15.92
CA ARG A 429 -11.80 -35.90 16.05
C ARG A 429 -12.25 -36.23 17.47
N GLU A 430 -13.12 -37.25 17.62
CA GLU A 430 -13.78 -37.58 18.89
C GLU A 430 -12.81 -37.98 20.01
N ASP A 431 -11.68 -38.61 19.68
CA ASP A 431 -10.58 -38.91 20.60
C ASP A 431 -9.91 -37.63 21.12
N VAL A 432 -9.63 -36.67 20.24
CA VAL A 432 -9.04 -35.37 20.60
C VAL A 432 -10.00 -34.54 21.45
N VAL A 433 -11.28 -34.48 21.09
CA VAL A 433 -12.32 -33.75 21.84
C VAL A 433 -12.54 -34.39 23.22
N THR A 434 -12.50 -35.72 23.33
CA THR A 434 -12.61 -36.42 24.62
C THR A 434 -11.38 -36.20 25.49
N SER A 435 -10.17 -36.28 24.91
CA SER A 435 -8.92 -35.94 25.59
C SER A 435 -8.91 -34.49 26.09
N ARG A 436 -9.36 -33.54 25.27
CA ARG A 436 -9.50 -32.11 25.63
C ARG A 436 -10.41 -31.93 26.85
N LYS A 437 -11.56 -32.61 26.91
CA LYS A 437 -12.48 -32.57 28.08
C LYS A 437 -11.82 -33.13 29.35
N LEU A 438 -11.12 -34.26 29.27
CA LEU A 438 -10.40 -34.86 30.39
C LEU A 438 -9.26 -33.95 30.88
N PHE A 439 -8.49 -33.37 29.96
CA PHE A 439 -7.44 -32.40 30.27
C PHE A 439 -8.01 -31.16 30.96
N CYS A 440 -9.05 -30.51 30.39
CA CYS A 440 -9.65 -29.32 30.99
C CYS A 440 -10.20 -29.58 32.40
N LYS A 441 -10.81 -30.75 32.65
CA LYS A 441 -11.24 -31.15 34.00
C LYS A 441 -10.05 -31.24 34.96
N ARG A 442 -9.02 -32.02 34.60
CA ARG A 442 -7.79 -32.17 35.42
C ARG A 442 -7.11 -30.83 35.68
N TYR A 443 -7.04 -29.98 34.65
CA TYR A 443 -6.42 -28.66 34.70
C TYR A 443 -7.11 -27.75 35.72
N LEU A 444 -8.43 -27.59 35.61
CA LEU A 444 -9.21 -26.67 36.45
C LEU A 444 -9.47 -27.20 37.87
N VAL A 445 -9.53 -28.52 38.06
CA VAL A 445 -9.87 -29.15 39.35
C VAL A 445 -8.65 -29.59 40.14
N ASP A 446 -7.61 -30.14 39.49
CA ASP A 446 -6.47 -30.76 40.18
C ASP A 446 -5.18 -29.92 40.14
N LEU A 447 -5.03 -29.02 39.15
CA LEU A 447 -3.77 -28.33 38.86
C LEU A 447 -3.81 -26.81 39.15
N GLU A 448 -4.75 -26.04 38.59
CA GLU A 448 -4.87 -24.59 38.83
C GLU A 448 -5.08 -24.23 40.33
N PRO A 449 -5.81 -25.02 41.16
CA PRO A 449 -5.85 -24.81 42.61
C PRO A 449 -4.48 -24.87 43.28
N ARG A 450 -3.51 -25.60 42.72
CA ARG A 450 -2.15 -25.73 43.25
C ARG A 450 -1.22 -24.60 42.80
N CYS A 451 -1.64 -23.72 41.91
CA CYS A 451 -0.86 -22.57 41.50
C CYS A 451 -0.92 -21.45 42.55
N ILE A 452 0.18 -20.69 42.70
CA ILE A 452 0.27 -19.57 43.65
C ILE A 452 -0.40 -18.33 43.04
N ARG A 453 -1.73 -18.40 42.91
CA ARG A 453 -2.59 -17.47 42.14
C ARG A 453 -3.91 -17.14 42.84
N TRP A 454 -4.10 -17.62 44.07
CA TRP A 454 -5.32 -17.44 44.85
C TRP A 454 -5.07 -16.44 45.96
N ILE A 455 -5.99 -15.49 46.12
CA ILE A 455 -5.91 -14.39 47.09
C ILE A 455 -6.99 -14.62 48.15
N GLN A 456 -6.57 -14.71 49.41
CA GLN A 456 -7.41 -15.04 50.56
C GLN A 456 -7.66 -13.80 51.42
N ILE A 457 -8.92 -13.46 51.68
CA ILE A 457 -9.35 -12.22 52.33
C ILE A 457 -10.43 -12.54 53.38
N THR A 458 -10.43 -11.87 54.53
CA THR A 458 -11.53 -12.01 55.52
C THR A 458 -12.84 -11.48 54.94
N LYS A 459 -13.98 -12.11 55.27
CA LYS A 459 -15.29 -11.73 54.71
C LYS A 459 -15.69 -10.30 55.07
N GLU A 460 -15.24 -9.82 56.22
CA GLU A 460 -15.38 -8.45 56.70
C GLU A 460 -14.65 -7.50 55.73
N LYS A 461 -13.38 -7.77 55.40
CA LYS A 461 -12.59 -6.95 54.46
C LYS A 461 -13.07 -7.06 53.01
N VAL A 462 -13.69 -8.17 52.59
CA VAL A 462 -14.38 -8.23 51.30
C VAL A 462 -15.60 -7.29 51.28
N SER A 463 -16.29 -7.13 52.41
CA SER A 463 -17.42 -6.21 52.53
C SER A 463 -17.00 -4.73 52.46
N GLU A 464 -15.73 -4.42 52.71
CA GLU A 464 -15.11 -3.09 52.52
C GLU A 464 -14.67 -2.85 51.04
N LEU A 465 -14.73 -3.87 50.18
CA LEU A 465 -14.20 -3.87 48.82
C LEU A 465 -15.33 -4.08 47.78
N PRO A 466 -16.17 -3.07 47.50
CA PRO A 466 -17.36 -3.20 46.65
C PRO A 466 -17.06 -3.47 45.16
N SER A 467 -15.78 -3.52 44.76
CA SER A 467 -15.33 -4.00 43.46
C SER A 467 -15.36 -5.54 43.31
N LEU A 468 -15.53 -6.28 44.42
CA LEU A 468 -15.56 -7.74 44.45
C LEU A 468 -16.97 -8.25 44.77
N SER A 469 -17.53 -9.11 43.92
CA SER A 469 -18.74 -9.87 44.25
C SER A 469 -18.39 -11.24 44.82
N MET A 470 -19.11 -11.62 45.87
CA MET A 470 -19.08 -12.95 46.49
C MET A 470 -19.39 -14.08 45.50
N ASP A 471 -20.11 -13.80 44.40
CA ASP A 471 -20.47 -14.80 43.36
C ASP A 471 -19.25 -15.44 42.68
N PHE A 472 -18.11 -14.75 42.70
CA PHE A 472 -16.83 -15.21 42.12
C PHE A 472 -15.81 -15.65 43.19
N GLY A 473 -16.22 -15.63 44.47
CA GLY A 473 -15.41 -16.05 45.60
C GLY A 473 -15.77 -17.44 46.11
N HIS A 474 -14.91 -18.01 46.94
CA HIS A 474 -15.19 -19.26 47.66
C HIS A 474 -15.04 -19.04 49.16
N GLU A 475 -16.16 -19.15 49.89
CA GLU A 475 -16.17 -19.02 51.35
C GLU A 475 -15.62 -20.27 52.04
N TYR A 476 -14.78 -20.06 53.06
CA TYR A 476 -14.28 -21.10 53.95
C TYR A 476 -14.04 -20.56 55.37
N MET A 477 -13.74 -21.45 56.30
CA MET A 477 -13.38 -21.10 57.69
C MET A 477 -11.88 -21.36 57.91
N GLU A 478 -11.16 -20.39 58.46
CA GLU A 478 -9.78 -20.54 58.93
C GLU A 478 -9.77 -20.41 60.46
N GLY A 479 -9.90 -21.56 61.14
CA GLY A 479 -10.32 -21.57 62.54
C GLY A 479 -11.72 -20.96 62.68
N ASP A 480 -11.87 -19.97 63.55
CA ASP A 480 -13.11 -19.22 63.74
C ASP A 480 -13.29 -18.03 62.77
N ILE A 481 -12.30 -17.76 61.90
CA ILE A 481 -12.33 -16.62 60.97
C ILE A 481 -13.04 -17.00 59.66
N LYS A 482 -13.97 -16.16 59.21
CA LYS A 482 -14.63 -16.31 57.90
C LYS A 482 -13.76 -15.72 56.80
N MET A 483 -13.34 -16.58 55.88
CA MET A 483 -12.46 -16.24 54.78
C MET A 483 -13.16 -16.44 53.43
N VAL A 484 -12.73 -15.69 52.43
CA VAL A 484 -13.16 -15.80 51.04
C VAL A 484 -11.90 -15.83 50.19
N GLU A 485 -11.75 -16.82 49.32
CA GLU A 485 -10.69 -16.79 48.30
C GLU A 485 -11.21 -16.43 46.91
N PHE A 486 -10.37 -15.70 46.17
CA PHE A 486 -10.58 -15.30 44.79
C PHE A 486 -9.37 -15.69 43.95
N HIS A 487 -9.57 -15.89 42.64
CA HIS A 487 -8.50 -16.08 41.69
C HIS A 487 -7.93 -14.71 41.23
N GLU A 488 -6.61 -14.60 41.00
CA GLU A 488 -5.99 -13.32 40.65
C GLU A 488 -6.57 -12.69 39.36
N ASP A 489 -6.94 -13.49 38.35
CA ASP A 489 -7.59 -13.01 37.11
C ASP A 489 -8.95 -12.33 37.34
N TYR A 490 -9.53 -12.43 38.55
CA TYR A 490 -10.73 -11.71 38.96
C TYR A 490 -10.39 -10.40 39.68
N ILE A 491 -9.43 -10.44 40.60
CA ILE A 491 -8.92 -9.25 41.32
C ILE A 491 -8.32 -8.22 40.34
N ASP A 492 -7.56 -8.69 39.34
CA ASP A 492 -7.00 -7.87 38.26
C ASP A 492 -8.09 -7.22 37.39
N LYS A 493 -9.12 -7.98 37.00
CA LYS A 493 -10.28 -7.47 36.25
C LYS A 493 -11.17 -6.52 37.05
N ALA A 494 -11.17 -6.63 38.38
CA ALA A 494 -11.78 -5.66 39.29
C ALA A 494 -10.97 -4.35 39.40
N GLY A 495 -9.84 -4.22 38.69
CA GLY A 495 -9.00 -3.03 38.65
C GLY A 495 -8.12 -2.86 39.89
N MET A 496 -7.90 -3.92 40.65
CA MET A 496 -7.19 -3.88 41.93
C MET A 496 -5.71 -4.25 41.78
N ASP A 497 -4.85 -3.56 42.52
CA ASP A 497 -3.41 -3.78 42.50
C ASP A 497 -3.04 -5.10 43.21
N LEU A 498 -2.69 -6.11 42.40
CA LEU A 498 -2.28 -7.44 42.85
C LEU A 498 -1.06 -7.43 43.80
N THR A 499 -0.25 -6.36 43.86
CA THR A 499 0.90 -6.29 44.77
C THR A 499 0.50 -6.08 46.23
N GLN A 500 -0.75 -5.69 46.49
CA GLN A 500 -1.30 -5.46 47.83
C GLN A 500 -1.81 -6.74 48.50
N PHE A 501 -1.73 -7.88 47.82
CA PHE A 501 -2.30 -9.16 48.25
C PHE A 501 -1.27 -10.28 48.25
N GLU A 502 -1.23 -11.06 49.33
CA GLU A 502 -0.44 -12.28 49.38
C GLU A 502 -1.09 -13.36 48.51
N LYS A 503 -0.33 -13.91 47.54
CA LYS A 503 -0.78 -14.98 46.65
C LYS A 503 -0.44 -16.34 47.26
N LYS A 504 -1.42 -17.25 47.29
CA LYS A 504 -1.34 -18.59 47.87
C LYS A 504 -1.86 -19.65 46.90
N GLN A 505 -1.69 -20.92 47.27
CA GLN A 505 -2.48 -22.02 46.72
C GLN A 505 -3.93 -21.89 47.20
N SER A 506 -4.88 -22.41 46.43
CA SER A 506 -6.29 -22.48 46.83
C SER A 506 -6.47 -23.43 48.03
N VAL A 507 -7.42 -23.13 48.91
CA VAL A 507 -7.85 -24.09 49.95
C VAL A 507 -8.53 -25.35 49.38
N ARG A 508 -8.90 -25.32 48.09
CA ARG A 508 -9.37 -26.50 47.33
C ARG A 508 -8.23 -27.31 46.69
N ALA A 509 -6.97 -26.92 46.88
CA ALA A 509 -5.84 -27.74 46.43
C ALA A 509 -5.82 -29.10 47.15
N PRO A 510 -5.42 -30.20 46.49
CA PRO A 510 -5.28 -31.49 47.16
C PRO A 510 -4.34 -31.40 48.38
N PRO A 511 -4.69 -31.96 49.56
CA PRO A 511 -3.86 -31.85 50.76
C PRO A 511 -2.42 -32.32 50.54
N ASN A 512 -1.46 -31.57 51.10
CA ASN A 512 -0.01 -31.78 50.96
C ASN A 512 0.53 -31.76 49.51
N SER A 513 -0.25 -31.30 48.52
CA SER A 513 0.24 -31.24 47.15
C SER A 513 1.16 -30.02 46.90
N PRO A 514 2.35 -30.21 46.31
CA PRO A 514 3.30 -29.12 46.15
C PRO A 514 2.79 -28.06 45.15
N PRO A 515 3.20 -26.79 45.31
CA PRO A 515 2.86 -25.72 44.37
C PRO A 515 3.20 -26.05 42.92
N LEU A 516 2.46 -25.45 41.98
CA LEU A 516 2.69 -25.56 40.54
C LEU A 516 2.87 -24.20 39.89
N GLU A 517 3.83 -24.10 38.97
CA GLU A 517 3.93 -23.03 37.98
C GLU A 517 3.67 -23.64 36.60
N PHE A 518 2.81 -23.00 35.79
CA PHE A 518 2.61 -23.39 34.41
C PHE A 518 3.55 -22.58 33.50
N ILE A 519 4.44 -23.29 32.81
CA ILE A 519 5.21 -22.76 31.69
C ILE A 519 4.52 -23.23 30.41
N GLY A 520 4.03 -22.27 29.61
CA GLY A 520 3.62 -22.50 28.24
C GLY A 520 4.80 -22.36 27.29
N GLN A 521 4.76 -23.08 26.18
CA GLN A 521 5.62 -22.89 25.01
C GLN A 521 4.71 -22.39 23.88
N ASP A 522 5.12 -21.33 23.19
CA ASP A 522 4.45 -20.83 21.98
C ASP A 522 5.48 -20.73 20.85
N GLU A 523 5.01 -20.98 19.62
CA GLU A 523 5.87 -21.12 18.44
C GLU A 523 5.30 -20.34 17.26
N CYS A 524 6.07 -19.37 16.77
CA CYS A 524 5.76 -18.67 15.53
C CYS A 524 6.78 -19.02 14.44
N VAL A 525 6.29 -19.46 13.28
CA VAL A 525 7.12 -19.90 12.16
C VAL A 525 6.96 -18.95 10.98
N PHE A 526 8.09 -18.39 10.53
CA PHE A 526 8.16 -17.45 9.42
C PHE A 526 8.75 -18.15 8.19
N PHE A 527 7.89 -18.46 7.22
CA PHE A 527 8.29 -19.14 5.98
C PHE A 527 8.78 -18.15 4.92
N GLN A 528 9.89 -18.48 4.26
CA GLN A 528 10.55 -17.69 3.21
C GLN A 528 9.59 -17.25 2.07
N ASN A 529 8.62 -18.11 1.73
CA ASN A 529 7.60 -17.90 0.71
C ASN A 529 6.18 -17.84 1.34
N LEU A 530 6.03 -17.19 2.51
CA LEU A 530 4.74 -16.88 3.14
C LEU A 530 3.96 -15.83 2.30
N VAL A 531 3.55 -16.21 1.09
CA VAL A 531 2.83 -15.35 0.15
C VAL A 531 1.42 -15.04 0.62
N CYS A 532 0.93 -13.85 0.25
CA CYS A 532 -0.46 -13.46 0.48
C CYS A 532 -1.44 -14.51 -0.05
N SER A 533 -2.47 -14.83 0.75
CA SER A 533 -3.48 -15.84 0.43
C SER A 533 -4.38 -15.51 -0.79
N LYS A 534 -4.17 -14.34 -1.42
CA LYS A 534 -4.84 -13.84 -2.62
C LYS A 534 -3.81 -13.32 -3.61
N ASN A 535 -3.98 -13.71 -4.89
CA ASN A 535 -3.15 -13.28 -6.01
C ASN A 535 -4.03 -12.81 -7.17
N TRP A 536 -3.43 -12.09 -8.13
CA TRP A 536 -4.08 -11.77 -9.39
C TRP A 536 -4.18 -13.00 -10.29
N VAL A 537 -5.32 -13.09 -10.97
CA VAL A 537 -5.64 -14.09 -12.00
C VAL A 537 -5.85 -13.34 -13.31
N GLY A 538 -5.22 -13.82 -14.38
CA GLY A 538 -5.28 -13.28 -15.73
C GLY A 538 -6.69 -13.37 -16.34
N SER A 539 -6.91 -12.64 -17.43
CA SER A 539 -8.24 -12.51 -18.06
C SER A 539 -8.80 -13.84 -18.59
N ASN A 540 -7.94 -14.83 -18.85
CA ASN A 540 -8.32 -16.16 -19.33
C ASN A 540 -8.24 -17.22 -18.22
N GLY A 541 -8.03 -16.81 -16.96
CA GLY A 541 -7.87 -17.71 -15.81
C GLY A 541 -6.41 -18.02 -15.45
N GLU A 542 -5.43 -17.41 -16.10
CA GLU A 542 -4.00 -17.64 -15.84
C GLU A 542 -3.64 -17.32 -14.38
N ARG A 543 -2.79 -18.13 -13.76
CA ARG A 543 -2.29 -17.91 -12.39
C ARG A 543 -0.77 -17.87 -12.39
N PRO A 544 -0.14 -17.11 -11.47
CA PRO A 544 1.30 -17.20 -11.28
C PRO A 544 1.68 -18.62 -10.83
N LEU A 545 2.83 -19.11 -11.30
CA LEU A 545 3.48 -20.27 -10.70
C LEU A 545 3.92 -19.91 -9.29
N LEU A 546 3.67 -20.79 -8.33
CA LEU A 546 4.02 -20.61 -6.92
C LEU A 546 5.00 -21.72 -6.49
N PRO A 547 5.87 -21.47 -5.50
CA PRO A 547 6.72 -22.49 -4.89
C PRO A 547 5.91 -23.69 -4.36
N LYS A 548 6.52 -24.89 -4.40
CA LYS A 548 5.88 -26.15 -3.99
C LYS A 548 5.66 -26.22 -2.47
N SER A 549 6.68 -25.82 -1.70
CA SER A 549 6.63 -25.60 -0.26
C SER A 549 6.57 -24.09 0.02
N GLU A 550 6.46 -23.71 1.29
CA GLU A 550 6.52 -22.30 1.69
C GLU A 550 7.99 -21.86 1.88
N GLY A 551 8.95 -22.66 1.40
CA GLY A 551 10.40 -22.46 1.55
C GLY A 551 10.89 -22.76 2.96
N ASP A 552 12.09 -22.27 3.26
CA ASP A 552 12.72 -22.43 4.57
C ASP A 552 11.91 -21.69 5.65
N GLY A 553 11.75 -22.30 6.82
CA GLY A 553 10.97 -21.75 7.93
C GLY A 553 11.86 -21.38 9.10
N VAL A 554 11.86 -20.11 9.51
CA VAL A 554 12.47 -19.68 10.77
C VAL A 554 11.43 -19.85 11.87
N MET A 555 11.62 -20.83 12.74
CA MET A 555 10.83 -21.02 13.95
C MET A 555 11.42 -20.19 15.10
N LEU A 556 10.58 -19.37 15.74
CA LEU A 556 10.88 -18.77 17.03
C LEU A 556 9.98 -19.46 18.07
N SER A 557 10.60 -20.29 18.92
CA SER A 557 9.96 -20.87 20.10
C SER A 557 10.26 -20.00 21.32
N ALA A 558 9.26 -19.73 22.14
CA ALA A 558 9.39 -18.95 23.37
C ALA A 558 8.62 -19.61 24.52
N PHE A 559 9.28 -19.70 25.67
CA PHE A 559 8.64 -20.10 26.91
C PHE A 559 8.06 -18.89 27.63
N GLN A 560 6.84 -19.02 28.14
CA GLN A 560 6.17 -18.00 28.95
C GLN A 560 5.47 -18.66 30.14
N SER A 561 5.68 -18.13 31.35
CA SER A 561 4.89 -18.50 32.52
C SER A 561 3.98 -17.36 32.96
N ARG A 562 2.90 -17.68 33.69
CA ARG A 562 2.01 -16.64 34.25
C ARG A 562 2.63 -15.84 35.38
N LEU A 563 3.65 -16.39 36.06
CA LEU A 563 4.33 -15.76 37.19
C LEU A 563 5.48 -14.85 36.74
N ASN A 564 6.25 -15.30 35.74
CA ASN A 564 7.51 -14.70 35.31
C ASN A 564 7.45 -14.09 33.89
N GLY A 565 6.30 -14.15 33.20
CA GLY A 565 6.21 -13.71 31.80
C GLY A 565 7.14 -14.53 30.90
N PHE A 566 7.87 -13.87 30.01
CA PHE A 566 8.92 -14.50 29.16
C PHE A 566 10.22 -14.82 29.92
N GLY A 567 10.19 -14.83 31.26
CA GLY A 567 11.32 -15.08 32.13
C GLY A 567 11.63 -13.88 33.03
N ARG A 568 12.13 -14.16 34.24
CA ARG A 568 12.58 -13.13 35.17
C ARG A 568 14.01 -12.68 34.87
N GLU A 569 14.35 -11.46 35.24
CA GLU A 569 15.74 -11.04 35.34
C GLU A 569 16.46 -11.90 36.40
N MET A 570 17.65 -12.37 36.07
CA MET A 570 18.56 -13.03 37.02
C MET A 570 19.44 -11.96 37.67
N SER A 571 19.70 -12.08 38.97
CA SER A 571 20.71 -11.23 39.62
C SER A 571 22.12 -11.52 39.08
N THR A 572 23.07 -10.63 39.35
CA THR A 572 24.50 -10.87 39.04
C THR A 572 25.01 -12.19 39.61
N ASP A 573 24.58 -12.53 40.82
CA ASP A 573 25.04 -13.67 41.59
C ASP A 573 24.41 -14.98 41.10
N GLU A 574 23.16 -14.91 40.63
CA GLU A 574 22.48 -16.03 39.97
C GLU A 574 23.06 -16.27 38.58
N LEU A 575 23.27 -15.21 37.80
CA LEU A 575 23.91 -15.28 36.49
C LEU A 575 25.36 -15.82 36.61
N GLN A 576 26.08 -15.43 37.66
CA GLN A 576 27.41 -15.98 37.96
C GLN A 576 27.34 -17.48 38.24
N LYS A 577 26.47 -17.94 39.15
CA LYS A 577 26.31 -19.38 39.45
C LYS A 577 25.91 -20.18 38.21
N VAL A 578 24.97 -19.67 37.42
CA VAL A 578 24.57 -20.29 36.14
C VAL A 578 25.75 -20.35 35.16
N ASN A 579 26.61 -19.33 35.11
CA ASN A 579 27.82 -19.34 34.28
C ASN A 579 28.91 -20.29 34.81
N GLU A 580 29.09 -20.41 36.12
CA GLU A 580 29.97 -21.37 36.77
C GLU A 580 29.51 -22.81 36.51
N GLU A 581 28.20 -23.07 36.62
CA GLU A 581 27.61 -24.37 36.28
C GLU A 581 27.65 -24.69 34.78
N ARG A 582 27.67 -23.68 33.89
CA ARG A 582 27.80 -23.85 32.44
C ARG A 582 29.25 -24.00 31.97
N LEU A 583 30.23 -23.62 32.80
CA LEU A 583 31.64 -23.61 32.42
C LEU A 583 32.11 -25.01 32.02
N ASN A 584 32.78 -25.11 30.86
CA ASN A 584 33.29 -26.36 30.28
C ASN A 584 32.22 -27.45 30.00
N LYS A 585 30.93 -27.08 29.88
CA LYS A 585 29.86 -27.98 29.40
C LYS A 585 29.47 -27.63 27.98
N THR A 586 29.22 -28.62 27.13
CA THR A 586 28.55 -28.41 25.85
C THR A 586 27.06 -28.09 26.05
N TYR A 587 26.42 -27.52 25.02
CA TYR A 587 24.97 -27.56 24.91
C TYR A 587 24.47 -29.01 24.79
N TRP A 588 23.21 -29.24 25.14
CA TRP A 588 22.54 -30.54 24.99
C TRP A 588 22.46 -30.96 23.52
N ASP A 589 22.07 -30.02 22.65
CA ASP A 589 22.18 -30.15 21.21
C ASP A 589 23.45 -29.42 20.74
N GLY A 590 24.51 -30.19 20.49
CA GLY A 590 25.77 -29.68 19.98
C GLY A 590 25.75 -29.31 18.50
N GLU A 591 24.80 -29.84 17.72
CA GLU A 591 24.70 -29.60 16.27
C GLU A 591 23.99 -28.27 16.00
N ALA A 592 22.86 -28.01 16.67
CA ALA A 592 22.20 -26.70 16.66
C ALA A 592 23.10 -25.60 17.26
N ALA A 593 23.90 -25.91 18.30
CA ALA A 593 24.88 -24.97 18.84
C ALA A 593 26.01 -24.67 17.85
N LEU A 594 26.49 -25.66 17.10
CA LEU A 594 27.45 -25.46 16.00
C LEU A 594 26.87 -24.61 14.86
N GLU A 595 25.60 -24.79 14.50
CA GLU A 595 24.95 -23.97 13.46
C GLU A 595 24.83 -22.50 13.89
N VAL A 596 24.31 -22.23 15.09
CA VAL A 596 23.99 -20.87 15.57
C VAL A 596 25.22 -20.13 16.12
N LEU A 597 26.04 -20.81 16.93
CA LEU A 597 27.13 -20.20 17.71
C LEU A 597 28.53 -20.58 17.19
N LYS A 598 28.64 -21.54 16.26
CA LYS A 598 29.91 -22.07 15.72
C LYS A 598 30.82 -22.71 16.78
N SER A 599 30.25 -23.11 17.91
CA SER A 599 30.86 -23.94 18.94
C SER A 599 29.78 -24.77 19.64
N PRO A 600 30.06 -26.03 20.01
CA PRO A 600 29.17 -26.81 20.86
C PRO A 600 29.22 -26.36 22.34
N ASP A 601 30.18 -25.51 22.73
CA ASP A 601 30.43 -25.13 24.13
C ASP A 601 29.43 -24.09 24.65
N SER A 602 29.02 -24.23 25.91
CA SER A 602 28.11 -23.31 26.59
C SER A 602 28.75 -21.92 26.76
N VAL A 603 28.31 -20.98 25.94
CA VAL A 603 28.75 -19.58 26.00
C VAL A 603 28.32 -18.94 27.34
N THR A 604 29.23 -18.15 27.93
CA THR A 604 28.99 -17.33 29.12
C THR A 604 27.87 -16.31 28.87
N LEU A 605 26.79 -16.43 29.63
CA LEU A 605 25.66 -15.51 29.59
C LEU A 605 26.06 -14.15 30.16
N ARG A 606 25.61 -13.07 29.53
CA ARG A 606 25.82 -11.68 29.98
C ARG A 606 24.51 -11.13 30.56
N PRO A 607 24.55 -10.14 31.47
CA PRO A 607 23.36 -9.45 31.91
C PRO A 607 22.63 -8.85 30.70
N GLN A 608 21.32 -9.07 30.59
CA GLN A 608 20.53 -8.37 29.58
C GLN A 608 20.47 -6.89 29.97
N ILE A 609 20.85 -6.00 29.06
CA ILE A 609 20.71 -4.56 29.28
C ILE A 609 19.22 -4.24 29.16
N ALA A 610 18.58 -3.91 30.28
CA ALA A 610 17.15 -3.59 30.36
C ALA A 610 16.81 -2.30 29.60
N HIS A 611 16.65 -2.40 28.28
CA HIS A 611 16.08 -1.34 27.46
C HIS A 611 14.65 -1.05 27.92
N ARG A 612 14.43 0.12 28.52
CA ARG A 612 13.13 0.61 29.00
C ARG A 612 12.09 0.72 27.86
N ASN A 613 11.46 -0.39 27.51
CA ASN A 613 10.37 -0.47 26.52
C ASN A 613 9.08 -1.04 27.13
N LYS A 614 8.69 -0.54 28.32
CA LYS A 614 7.51 -0.95 29.10
C LYS A 614 6.13 -0.70 28.42
N GLN A 615 6.10 -0.44 27.11
CA GLN A 615 4.89 -0.22 26.30
C GLN A 615 4.93 -0.80 24.87
N ARG A 616 6.00 -1.48 24.41
CA ARG A 616 6.02 -2.14 23.09
C ARG A 616 6.76 -3.48 23.10
N GLY A 617 6.00 -4.57 23.03
CA GLY A 617 6.53 -5.92 22.81
C GLY A 617 6.98 -6.11 21.37
N VAL A 618 8.20 -5.69 21.05
CA VAL A 618 8.94 -6.04 19.83
C VAL A 618 10.38 -6.32 20.23
N LEU A 619 10.85 -7.55 20.02
CA LEU A 619 12.27 -7.89 20.14
C LEU A 619 13.00 -7.32 18.92
N GLU A 620 13.87 -6.34 19.15
CA GLU A 620 14.70 -5.75 18.11
C GLU A 620 16.03 -6.52 17.99
N LEU A 621 16.25 -7.15 16.85
CA LEU A 621 17.45 -7.94 16.57
C LEU A 621 18.66 -7.01 16.33
N GLN A 622 19.63 -7.02 17.24
CA GLN A 622 20.96 -6.44 16.99
C GLN A 622 22.01 -7.53 16.73
N PRO A 623 22.76 -7.48 15.61
CA PRO A 623 23.97 -8.28 15.42
C PRO A 623 25.17 -7.68 16.18
N TYR A 624 26.16 -8.53 16.45
CA TYR A 624 27.36 -8.27 17.27
C TYR A 624 28.19 -7.01 16.88
N GLY A 625 28.74 -6.32 17.90
CA GLY A 625 29.92 -5.45 17.71
C GLY A 625 30.36 -4.57 18.89
N GLY A 626 31.55 -4.84 19.47
CA GLY A 626 32.34 -3.84 20.21
C GLY A 626 32.15 -3.74 21.75
N PRO A 627 33.17 -3.26 22.51
CA PRO A 627 33.12 -3.13 23.98
C PRO A 627 33.00 -1.67 24.48
N VAL A 628 32.40 -1.49 25.66
CA VAL A 628 32.44 -0.23 26.44
C VAL A 628 32.88 -0.55 27.88
N ARG A 629 33.63 0.37 28.52
CA ARG A 629 34.20 0.20 29.86
C ARG A 629 33.18 0.55 30.96
N GLY A 630 33.32 -0.07 32.13
CA GLY A 630 32.35 0.03 33.22
C GLY A 630 32.50 1.25 34.14
N CYS A 631 31.65 1.29 35.17
CA CYS A 631 31.92 1.88 36.48
C CYS A 631 30.99 1.23 37.53
N CYS A 632 31.32 1.36 38.81
CA CYS A 632 30.75 0.58 39.92
C CYS A 632 29.68 1.33 40.74
N GLY A 633 28.89 0.61 41.55
CA GLY A 633 28.23 1.20 42.72
C GLY A 633 27.08 0.40 43.37
N LEU A 634 27.31 -0.10 44.59
CA LEU A 634 26.36 -0.23 45.73
C LEU A 634 25.09 -1.10 45.50
N SER A 635 24.95 -2.30 46.12
CA SER A 635 24.52 -2.60 47.51
C SER A 635 23.01 -2.31 47.78
N GLU A 636 22.23 -3.12 48.51
CA GLU A 636 22.54 -4.07 49.61
C GLU A 636 21.61 -5.32 49.64
N SER A 637 22.12 -6.40 50.26
CA SER A 637 21.50 -7.44 51.14
C SER A 637 20.16 -8.18 50.82
N PRO A 638 19.94 -9.42 51.36
CA PRO A 638 18.94 -10.35 50.83
C PRO A 638 17.77 -10.73 51.77
N VAL A 639 16.71 -11.30 51.18
CA VAL A 639 15.65 -12.09 51.85
C VAL A 639 15.51 -13.44 51.11
N PRO A 640 15.40 -14.60 51.79
CA PRO A 640 15.54 -15.91 51.14
C PRO A 640 14.31 -16.34 50.33
N GLN A 641 14.55 -16.96 49.17
CA GLN A 641 13.53 -17.62 48.34
C GLN A 641 13.68 -19.15 48.32
N PRO A 642 12.59 -19.91 48.09
CA PRO A 642 12.58 -21.37 48.18
C PRO A 642 13.28 -22.06 47.00
N ARG A 643 13.67 -23.33 47.21
CA ARG A 643 14.32 -24.16 46.18
C ARG A 643 13.33 -24.56 45.09
N ILE A 644 13.60 -24.16 43.85
CA ILE A 644 12.92 -24.68 42.66
C ILE A 644 13.61 -25.98 42.25
N CYS A 645 12.86 -27.07 42.13
CA CYS A 645 13.34 -28.30 41.51
C CYS A 645 13.17 -28.22 39.99
N VAL A 646 14.27 -28.37 39.25
CA VAL A 646 14.25 -28.49 37.79
C VAL A 646 13.78 -29.91 37.41
N PRO A 647 12.79 -30.08 36.50
CA PRO A 647 12.42 -31.39 35.99
C PRO A 647 13.48 -31.95 35.02
N VAL A 648 13.51 -33.27 34.91
CA VAL A 648 14.47 -34.06 34.09
C VAL A 648 14.16 -33.95 32.60
#